data_AF-A0A1G3WPZ4-F1
#
_entry.id   AF-A0A1G3WPZ4-F1
#
_cell.length_a   1.000
_cell.length_b   1.000
_cell.length_c   1.000
_cell.angle_alpha   90.00
_cell.angle_beta   90.00
_cell.angle_gamma   90.00
#
_symmetry.space_group_name_H-M   'P 1'
#
loop_
_entity.id
_entity.type
_entity.pdbx_description
1 polymer ?
#
loop_
_entity_poly.entity_id
_entity_poly.type
_entity_poly.pdbx_seq_one_letter_code
_entity_poly.pdbx_strand_id
1 'polypeptide(L)'
;MKRRIFIVLSMSLLVFSLIGCDLLSNLLAQFDVTLPFTLPTGPVTTVDPDPAVSDRITAPTKLVLVDGTLSWTPVAGVTSYDIFADGVLLNSVAEVSYPVGVPVTRTIYTVVAKGPAGMLDSLPSVGVAFVPDAATEIALIDAAIATRGFPEGIPGFSAELVRRGMPAAEFDAMLEGISLEFEELDVAALSEAVDRILVLAATVIHREALIAAVIHIMPEQFLEPQLTAIEAMIESYTDLRDRTWNPSDRVMYDQIIRELQTRQAELLELQEMIEVDPDLVIASLTRLVDYLVEVLGGLDGGALDGLIALLEAGDADVAELLLVKNEMVQVLLDTIPEIDDFVLLYRTLLAFANPTDLAGAELLANEAAVRARYELELSLRFLLASEALFEELLSPHLMTVPEGDLLGPSRMIRAFAIDYLSFKAENADLIAAADAALDDATDYLLFRQAVRLSNTMLENAGTPQGDIDAMNVFYDAITPELFVKIEDTDELIVDRMMTYFAENAENAIYLKAVLRGIGYDGETFYNHATGETFDTVTEYDRAYLLASYAYKAELFRMIDEIAGSLSVDEAADLIDVLKVVFPMFLTDLDAINFDTAADADAILLAFATALDAEGTQAVAMLQRIAAYVVDNDVYGGIATIYAEADAYWTDLYGADYDAIEGMDRSYGRYRYMVYFAHHYDALLTPDMIAFLDAASIAYFDLMRAGMLPGSDLDDDYWDERQELFDDRLLVVIAGARACGDLDPDLLTEVDKDTLDDMFATLFGLGTFHDDLI
;
A
#
# COMPACT_ATOMS: atom_id res chain seq x y z
N MET A 1 -0.35 23.52 13.72
CA MET A 1 -1.17 22.29 13.75
C MET A 1 -1.16 21.59 12.39
N LYS A 2 -1.63 22.21 11.29
CA LYS A 2 -1.54 21.63 9.92
C LYS A 2 -0.11 21.28 9.44
N ARG A 3 0.91 22.09 9.80
CA ARG A 3 2.35 21.83 9.55
C ARG A 3 2.94 20.64 10.33
N ARG A 4 2.41 20.32 11.52
CA ARG A 4 2.84 19.18 12.36
C ARG A 4 2.12 17.90 11.94
N ILE A 5 0.87 18.01 11.50
CA ILE A 5 0.08 16.91 10.95
C ILE A 5 0.66 16.42 9.62
N PHE A 6 1.24 17.27 8.78
CA PHE A 6 1.82 16.87 7.49
C PHE A 6 3.18 16.17 7.61
N ILE A 7 4.10 16.65 8.46
CA ILE A 7 5.37 15.95 8.75
C ILE A 7 5.09 14.63 9.47
N VAL A 8 4.11 14.61 10.38
CA VAL A 8 3.59 13.38 10.96
C VAL A 8 2.89 12.53 9.90
N LEU A 9 2.15 13.06 8.91
CA LEU A 9 1.53 12.24 7.85
C LEU A 9 2.54 11.68 6.85
N SER A 10 3.64 12.38 6.56
CA SER A 10 4.71 11.91 5.68
C SER A 10 5.62 10.92 6.38
N MET A 11 5.93 11.15 7.67
CA MET A 11 6.57 10.14 8.51
C MET A 11 5.61 9.00 8.85
N SER A 12 4.31 9.24 8.96
CA SER A 12 3.26 8.23 9.08
C SER A 12 3.08 7.50 7.77
N LEU A 13 3.21 8.07 6.58
CA LEU A 13 3.20 7.30 5.34
C LEU A 13 4.44 6.40 5.26
N LEU A 14 5.60 6.88 5.75
CA LEU A 14 6.80 6.07 5.93
C LEU A 14 6.67 5.03 7.05
N VAL A 15 5.91 5.33 8.12
CA VAL A 15 5.64 4.47 9.27
C VAL A 15 4.42 3.59 9.04
N PHE A 16 3.53 3.88 8.09
CA PHE A 16 2.41 3.04 7.67
C PHE A 16 2.90 2.09 6.57
N SER A 17 3.93 2.47 5.80
CA SER A 17 4.67 1.54 4.94
C SER A 17 5.68 0.68 5.72
N LEU A 18 6.29 1.19 6.81
CA LEU A 18 7.27 0.44 7.62
C LEU A 18 6.72 -0.18 8.91
N ILE A 19 5.53 0.22 9.36
CA ILE A 19 4.92 -0.28 10.58
C ILE A 19 3.51 -0.75 10.25
N GLY A 20 3.39 -2.05 10.05
CA GLY A 20 2.18 -2.79 10.35
C GLY A 20 1.78 -2.68 11.83
N CYS A 21 1.58 -1.47 12.38
CA CYS A 21 1.18 -1.27 13.78
C CYS A 21 -0.33 -1.19 13.99
N ASP A 22 -1.11 -0.83 12.96
CA ASP A 22 -2.54 -1.22 12.93
C ASP A 22 -2.68 -2.72 12.68
N LEU A 23 -1.68 -3.36 12.06
CA LEU A 23 -1.55 -4.82 11.97
C LEU A 23 -1.34 -5.41 13.37
N LEU A 24 -0.37 -4.95 14.16
CA LEU A 24 -0.01 -5.56 15.46
C LEU A 24 -1.05 -5.30 16.59
N SER A 25 -1.69 -4.14 16.61
CA SER A 25 -2.70 -3.82 17.64
C SER A 25 -4.05 -4.50 17.40
N ASN A 26 -4.41 -4.76 16.13
CA ASN A 26 -5.59 -5.57 15.78
C ASN A 26 -5.28 -7.08 15.74
N LEU A 27 -4.04 -7.50 15.41
CA LEU A 27 -3.59 -8.90 15.44
C LEU A 27 -3.77 -9.55 16.82
N LEU A 28 -3.51 -8.78 17.89
CA LEU A 28 -3.50 -9.30 19.26
C LEU A 28 -4.90 -9.37 19.89
N ALA A 29 -5.94 -8.83 19.21
CA ALA A 29 -7.26 -8.72 19.81
C ALA A 29 -8.20 -9.87 19.43
N GLN A 30 -8.38 -10.25 18.16
CA GLN A 30 -9.48 -11.14 17.76
C GLN A 30 -9.21 -11.87 16.44
N PHE A 31 -9.02 -13.19 16.47
CA PHE A 31 -9.11 -14.06 15.30
C PHE A 31 -9.92 -15.33 15.64
N ASP A 32 -10.95 -15.57 14.82
CA ASP A 32 -11.75 -16.80 14.64
C ASP A 32 -12.05 -16.85 13.12
N VAL A 33 -12.01 -18.03 12.48
CA VAL A 33 -12.37 -18.40 11.08
C VAL A 33 -11.26 -18.63 10.01
N THR A 34 -11.23 -19.86 9.42
CA THR A 34 -10.36 -20.48 8.37
C THR A 34 -11.13 -21.23 7.25
N LEU A 35 -10.51 -21.48 6.08
CA LEU A 35 -10.95 -22.42 5.01
C LEU A 35 -9.77 -23.24 4.40
N PRO A 36 -9.99 -24.38 3.70
CA PRO A 36 -8.98 -25.45 3.49
C PRO A 36 -8.17 -25.32 2.20
N PHE A 37 -6.89 -25.72 2.25
CA PHE A 37 -5.95 -25.72 1.12
C PHE A 37 -5.36 -27.12 0.85
N THR A 38 -5.00 -27.39 -0.42
CA THR A 38 -4.20 -28.56 -0.82
C THR A 38 -3.18 -28.15 -1.88
N LEU A 39 -1.89 -28.30 -1.58
CA LEU A 39 -0.79 -27.95 -2.48
C LEU A 39 -0.67 -28.92 -3.67
N PRO A 40 -0.30 -28.44 -4.88
CA PRO A 40 0.12 -29.30 -5.98
C PRO A 40 1.49 -29.90 -5.68
N THR A 41 1.60 -31.23 -5.72
CA THR A 41 2.87 -31.95 -5.54
C THR A 41 3.62 -32.05 -6.88
N GLY A 42 4.17 -30.93 -7.34
CA GLY A 42 5.13 -30.88 -8.45
C GLY A 42 6.58 -30.96 -7.94
N PRO A 43 7.52 -31.58 -8.68
CA PRO A 43 8.93 -31.52 -8.34
C PRO A 43 9.45 -30.09 -8.62
N VAL A 44 9.73 -29.34 -7.55
CA VAL A 44 10.39 -28.03 -7.60
C VAL A 44 11.86 -28.26 -7.93
N THR A 45 12.32 -27.72 -9.06
CA THR A 45 13.74 -27.61 -9.39
C THR A 45 14.31 -26.37 -8.72
N THR A 46 15.07 -26.56 -7.66
CA THR A 46 15.87 -25.50 -7.02
C THR A 46 16.89 -24.95 -8.02
N VAL A 47 16.76 -23.68 -8.39
CA VAL A 47 17.81 -22.91 -9.07
C VAL A 47 18.82 -22.50 -7.99
N ASP A 48 20.11 -22.74 -8.26
CA ASP A 48 21.23 -22.45 -7.36
C ASP A 48 21.50 -20.93 -7.40
N PRO A 49 21.25 -20.16 -6.32
CA PRO A 49 21.56 -18.73 -6.29
C PRO A 49 23.08 -18.50 -6.34
N ASP A 50 23.51 -17.59 -7.22
CA ASP A 50 24.90 -17.14 -7.39
C ASP A 50 25.45 -16.47 -6.10
N PRO A 51 26.77 -16.31 -5.97
CA PRO A 51 27.57 -16.89 -4.92
C PRO A 51 27.50 -16.15 -3.58
N ALA A 52 27.10 -16.91 -2.55
CA ALA A 52 27.51 -16.80 -1.16
C ALA A 52 27.34 -15.41 -0.50
N VAL A 53 26.13 -15.20 0.06
CA VAL A 53 26.08 -14.82 1.48
C VAL A 53 27.07 -15.75 2.18
N SER A 54 28.23 -15.23 2.57
CA SER A 54 29.29 -16.05 3.15
C SER A 54 28.69 -16.80 4.34
N ASP A 55 28.55 -18.12 4.25
CA ASP A 55 28.07 -19.00 5.31
C ASP A 55 28.73 -18.61 6.65
N ARG A 56 27.99 -17.84 7.45
CA ARG A 56 28.42 -17.44 8.77
C ARG A 56 28.22 -18.64 9.69
N ILE A 57 29.22 -18.93 10.52
CA ILE A 57 29.08 -19.97 11.53
C ILE A 57 27.99 -19.58 12.55
N THR A 58 27.19 -20.54 12.99
CA THR A 58 26.16 -20.32 14.03
C THR A 58 26.81 -19.93 15.36
N ALA A 59 26.19 -19.02 16.11
CA ALA A 59 26.69 -18.64 17.43
C ALA A 59 26.65 -19.82 18.41
N PRO A 60 27.60 -19.92 19.36
CA PRO A 60 27.50 -20.87 20.47
C PRO A 60 26.23 -20.64 21.29
N THR A 61 25.58 -21.71 21.75
CA THR A 61 24.34 -21.65 22.54
C THR A 61 24.49 -22.41 23.87
N LYS A 62 23.53 -22.19 24.77
CA LYS A 62 23.41 -22.80 26.10
C LYS A 62 24.64 -22.56 26.95
N LEU A 63 25.07 -21.29 27.03
CA LEU A 63 26.17 -20.89 27.88
C LEU A 63 25.80 -21.09 29.36
N VAL A 64 26.68 -21.78 30.09
CA VAL A 64 26.53 -22.04 31.52
C VAL A 64 27.83 -21.69 32.22
N LEU A 65 27.72 -20.97 33.34
CA LEU A 65 28.83 -20.66 34.24
C LEU A 65 28.62 -21.41 35.57
N VAL A 66 29.45 -22.41 35.86
CA VAL A 66 29.40 -23.19 37.10
C VAL A 66 30.77 -23.20 37.76
N ASP A 67 30.85 -22.81 39.03
CA ASP A 67 32.08 -22.82 39.84
C ASP A 67 33.29 -22.16 39.13
N GLY A 68 33.04 -21.08 38.37
CA GLY A 68 34.07 -20.34 37.63
C GLY A 68 34.55 -21.02 36.35
N THR A 69 33.80 -21.99 35.83
CA THR A 69 34.02 -22.60 34.51
C THR A 69 32.86 -22.26 33.58
N LEU A 70 33.17 -21.61 32.47
CA LEU A 70 32.23 -21.32 31.39
C LEU A 70 32.20 -22.53 30.44
N SER A 71 31.01 -22.97 30.03
CA SER A 71 30.82 -24.05 29.06
C SER A 71 29.65 -23.76 28.13
N TRP A 72 29.67 -24.32 26.91
CA TRP A 72 28.66 -24.07 25.87
C TRP A 72 28.45 -25.31 24.98
N THR A 73 27.43 -25.26 24.12
CA THR A 73 27.16 -26.29 23.12
C THR A 73 28.17 -26.22 21.97
N PRO A 74 28.78 -27.34 21.54
CA PRO A 74 29.70 -27.33 20.40
C PRO A 74 29.02 -26.90 19.11
N VAL A 75 29.67 -26.01 18.36
CA VAL A 75 29.25 -25.60 17.01
C VAL A 75 30.03 -26.43 15.98
N ALA A 76 29.34 -26.91 14.94
CA ALA A 76 29.95 -27.71 13.89
C ALA A 76 30.86 -26.87 12.98
N GLY A 77 31.97 -27.45 12.51
CA GLY A 77 32.86 -26.81 11.53
C GLY A 77 33.80 -25.72 12.08
N VAL A 78 33.77 -25.44 13.39
CA VAL A 78 34.60 -24.38 14.00
C VAL A 78 36.06 -24.77 14.15
N THR A 79 36.94 -23.75 14.10
CA THR A 79 38.38 -23.91 14.35
C THR A 79 38.76 -23.63 15.80
N SER A 80 38.09 -22.67 16.45
CA SER A 80 38.27 -22.31 17.85
C SER A 80 37.07 -21.48 18.35
N TYR A 81 37.11 -21.10 19.62
CA TYR A 81 36.15 -20.20 20.26
C TYR A 81 36.90 -19.05 20.91
N ASP A 82 36.51 -17.82 20.59
CA ASP A 82 36.98 -16.60 21.25
C ASP A 82 36.05 -16.30 22.44
N ILE A 83 36.61 -16.26 23.66
CA ILE A 83 35.86 -15.95 24.88
C ILE A 83 36.06 -14.49 25.25
N PHE A 84 34.96 -13.78 25.45
CA PHE A 84 34.95 -12.40 25.88
C PHE A 84 34.41 -12.28 27.31
N ALA A 85 34.92 -11.30 28.05
CA ALA A 85 34.36 -10.84 29.31
C ALA A 85 34.16 -9.33 29.23
N ASP A 86 32.92 -8.89 29.42
CA ASP A 86 32.51 -7.49 29.28
C ASP A 86 33.00 -6.86 27.96
N GLY A 87 32.89 -7.62 26.86
CA GLY A 87 33.33 -7.24 25.53
C GLY A 87 34.85 -7.34 25.28
N VAL A 88 35.65 -7.72 26.27
CA VAL A 88 37.11 -7.84 26.15
C VAL A 88 37.50 -9.29 25.89
N LEU A 89 38.25 -9.55 24.81
CA LEU A 89 38.78 -10.88 24.50
C LEU A 89 39.69 -11.37 25.64
N LEU A 90 39.30 -12.46 26.30
CA LEU A 90 40.09 -13.11 27.33
C LEU A 90 41.06 -14.13 26.74
N ASN A 91 40.55 -15.00 25.87
CA ASN A 91 41.33 -16.11 25.30
C ASN A 91 40.63 -16.72 24.08
N SER A 92 41.38 -17.50 23.31
CA SER A 92 40.86 -18.37 22.24
C SER A 92 41.17 -19.82 22.58
N VAL A 93 40.17 -20.70 22.59
CA VAL A 93 40.31 -22.12 22.96
C VAL A 93 39.69 -23.03 21.90
N ALA A 94 40.14 -24.29 21.84
CA ALA A 94 39.55 -25.28 20.93
C ALA A 94 38.44 -26.10 21.62
N GLU A 95 38.49 -26.16 22.95
CA GLU A 95 37.54 -26.87 23.79
C GLU A 95 36.20 -26.10 23.94
N VAL A 96 35.15 -26.79 24.35
CA VAL A 96 33.82 -26.19 24.61
C VAL A 96 33.64 -25.75 26.07
N SER A 97 34.75 -25.53 26.77
CA SER A 97 34.76 -24.98 28.12
C SER A 97 36.05 -24.23 28.42
N TYR A 98 35.95 -23.24 29.31
CA TYR A 98 37.06 -22.38 29.70
C TYR A 98 36.99 -22.00 31.19
N PRO A 99 38.06 -22.21 31.98
CA PRO A 99 38.09 -21.82 33.38
C PRO A 99 38.34 -20.31 33.52
N VAL A 100 37.26 -19.53 33.62
CA VAL A 100 37.30 -18.07 33.81
C VAL A 100 37.66 -17.66 35.25
N GLY A 101 37.59 -18.59 36.21
CA GLY A 101 37.75 -18.32 37.63
C GLY A 101 36.46 -17.77 38.25
N VAL A 102 36.46 -17.46 39.55
CA VAL A 102 35.32 -16.80 40.21
C VAL A 102 35.62 -15.30 40.26
N PRO A 103 34.93 -14.48 39.44
CA PRO A 103 35.11 -13.04 39.48
C PRO A 103 34.73 -12.48 40.86
N VAL A 104 35.25 -11.30 41.18
CA VAL A 104 34.86 -10.56 42.40
C VAL A 104 33.79 -9.51 42.12
N THR A 105 33.58 -9.19 40.85
CA THR A 105 32.63 -8.20 40.35
C THR A 105 31.69 -8.86 39.36
N ARG A 106 30.57 -8.22 39.08
CA ARG A 106 29.72 -8.59 37.95
C ARG A 106 30.56 -8.66 36.66
N THR A 107 30.41 -9.73 35.89
CA THR A 107 31.08 -9.92 34.60
C THR A 107 30.19 -10.72 33.66
N ILE A 108 29.94 -10.21 32.45
CA ILE A 108 29.19 -10.90 31.40
C ILE A 108 30.16 -11.59 30.46
N TYR A 109 29.90 -12.86 30.19
CA TYR A 109 30.68 -13.68 29.27
C TYR A 109 29.89 -13.95 27.99
N THR A 110 30.55 -13.77 26.86
CA THR A 110 30.06 -14.19 25.54
C THR A 110 31.13 -15.02 24.83
N VAL A 111 30.72 -15.84 23.87
CA VAL A 111 31.61 -16.70 23.10
C VAL A 111 31.32 -16.51 21.61
N VAL A 112 32.37 -16.37 20.81
CA VAL A 112 32.30 -16.31 19.35
C VAL A 112 32.96 -17.56 18.77
N ALA A 113 32.24 -18.29 17.94
CA ALA A 113 32.76 -19.43 17.20
C ALA A 113 33.55 -18.97 15.97
N LYS A 114 34.76 -19.50 15.79
CA LYS A 114 35.67 -19.11 14.71
C LYS A 114 35.51 -20.00 13.50
N GLY A 115 35.19 -19.38 12.37
CA GLY A 115 35.02 -20.06 11.10
C GLY A 115 36.33 -20.60 10.53
N PRO A 116 36.29 -21.63 9.68
CA PRO A 116 37.42 -22.01 8.85
C PRO A 116 37.70 -20.91 7.81
N ALA A 117 38.88 -20.95 7.18
CA ALA A 117 39.23 -19.98 6.15
C ALA A 117 38.19 -19.98 5.01
N GLY A 118 37.60 -18.81 4.76
CA GLY A 118 36.54 -18.63 3.76
C GLY A 118 35.12 -18.56 4.33
N MET A 119 34.94 -18.76 5.63
CA MET A 119 33.67 -18.53 6.35
C MET A 119 33.82 -17.37 7.35
N LEU A 120 32.73 -16.66 7.58
CA LEU A 120 32.67 -15.63 8.63
C LEU A 120 32.54 -16.27 10.01
N ASP A 121 33.19 -15.65 10.98
CA ASP A 121 32.99 -15.99 12.39
C ASP A 121 31.53 -15.78 12.79
N SER A 122 31.09 -16.52 13.80
CA SER A 122 29.75 -16.34 14.33
C SER A 122 29.54 -14.95 14.91
N LEU A 123 28.28 -14.56 15.07
CA LEU A 123 27.94 -13.51 16.03
C LEU A 123 28.29 -13.96 17.46
N PRO A 124 28.43 -13.02 18.41
CA PRO A 124 28.51 -13.36 19.82
C PRO A 124 27.29 -14.16 20.27
N SER A 125 27.52 -15.17 21.11
CA SER A 125 26.45 -15.86 21.83
C SER A 125 25.67 -14.91 22.75
N VAL A 126 24.44 -15.29 23.12
CA VAL A 126 23.73 -14.67 24.25
C VAL A 126 24.58 -14.79 25.52
N GLY A 127 24.71 -13.70 26.27
CA GLY A 127 25.62 -13.58 27.39
C GLY A 127 25.19 -14.38 28.62
N VAL A 128 26.16 -14.85 29.40
CA VAL A 128 25.93 -15.37 30.76
C VAL A 128 26.79 -14.60 31.74
N ALA A 129 26.23 -14.20 32.87
CA ALA A 129 26.91 -13.37 33.84
C ALA A 129 27.31 -14.15 35.09
N PHE A 130 28.45 -13.76 35.65
CA PHE A 130 28.68 -13.90 37.08
C PHE A 130 28.11 -12.67 37.78
N VAL A 131 27.24 -12.86 38.76
CA VAL A 131 26.75 -11.79 39.64
C VAL A 131 27.10 -12.16 41.09
N PRO A 132 27.90 -11.34 41.80
CA PRO A 132 28.15 -11.54 43.23
C PRO A 132 26.84 -11.56 44.01
N ASP A 133 26.68 -12.53 44.90
CA ASP A 133 25.48 -12.67 45.74
C ASP A 133 24.16 -12.73 44.94
N ALA A 134 24.17 -13.45 43.81
CA ALA A 134 23.01 -13.58 42.91
C ALA A 134 21.69 -13.93 43.64
N ALA A 135 21.74 -14.74 44.70
CA ALA A 135 20.55 -15.08 45.48
C ALA A 135 19.91 -13.85 46.16
N THR A 136 20.72 -12.90 46.64
CA THR A 136 20.23 -11.65 47.20
C THR A 136 19.70 -10.72 46.11
N GLU A 137 20.37 -10.63 44.97
CA GLU A 137 19.89 -9.82 43.84
C GLU A 137 18.52 -10.32 43.32
N ILE A 138 18.34 -11.65 43.19
CA ILE A 138 17.05 -12.25 42.81
C ILE A 138 15.94 -11.85 43.78
N ALA A 139 16.19 -11.98 45.09
CA ALA A 139 15.21 -11.63 46.11
C ALA A 139 14.84 -10.13 46.12
N LEU A 140 15.78 -9.26 45.75
CA LEU A 140 15.54 -7.83 45.61
C LEU A 140 14.71 -7.49 44.37
N ILE A 141 14.97 -8.15 43.23
CA ILE A 141 14.13 -8.02 42.02
C ILE A 141 12.70 -8.48 42.32
N ASP A 142 12.53 -9.65 42.94
CA ASP A 142 11.20 -10.16 43.31
C ASP A 142 10.43 -9.17 44.20
N ALA A 143 11.12 -8.56 45.17
CA ALA A 143 10.54 -7.53 46.02
C ALA A 143 10.17 -6.25 45.26
N ALA A 144 10.97 -5.84 44.27
CA ALA A 144 10.71 -4.68 43.43
C ALA A 144 9.47 -4.90 42.52
N ILE A 145 9.31 -6.10 41.96
CA ILE A 145 8.13 -6.54 41.20
C ILE A 145 6.88 -6.48 42.10
N ALA A 146 6.95 -7.12 43.28
CA ALA A 146 5.84 -7.16 44.23
C ALA A 146 5.39 -5.76 44.69
N THR A 147 6.34 -4.86 44.96
CA THR A 147 6.07 -3.50 45.46
C THR A 147 5.28 -2.66 44.45
N ARG A 148 5.43 -2.94 43.15
CA ARG A 148 4.75 -2.21 42.06
C ARG A 148 3.43 -2.85 41.62
N GLY A 149 2.98 -3.90 42.31
CA GLY A 149 1.69 -4.54 42.04
C GLY A 149 1.67 -5.44 40.81
N PHE A 150 2.84 -5.78 40.25
CA PHE A 150 2.94 -6.88 39.29
C PHE A 150 2.63 -8.21 40.01
N PRO A 151 2.11 -9.22 39.30
CA PRO A 151 1.82 -10.53 39.89
C PRO A 151 3.06 -11.08 40.62
N GLU A 152 2.93 -11.36 41.93
CA GLU A 152 4.05 -11.88 42.72
C GLU A 152 4.51 -13.24 42.16
N GLY A 153 5.83 -13.37 41.94
CA GLY A 153 6.49 -14.66 41.81
C GLY A 153 6.35 -15.35 40.45
N ILE A 154 6.61 -14.63 39.35
CA ILE A 154 6.84 -15.27 38.06
C ILE A 154 8.11 -16.16 38.18
N PRO A 155 7.98 -17.49 38.24
CA PRO A 155 9.12 -18.36 38.52
C PRO A 155 10.18 -18.22 37.42
N GLY A 156 11.44 -18.12 37.82
CA GLY A 156 12.55 -18.04 36.87
C GLY A 156 12.84 -16.65 36.28
N PHE A 157 11.89 -15.71 36.27
CA PHE A 157 12.09 -14.38 35.67
C PHE A 157 13.28 -13.61 36.27
N SER A 158 13.23 -13.37 37.58
CA SER A 158 14.28 -12.65 38.32
C SER A 158 15.62 -13.39 38.31
N ALA A 159 15.58 -14.72 38.31
CA ALA A 159 16.77 -15.56 38.21
C ALA A 159 17.43 -15.43 36.84
N GLU A 160 16.65 -15.37 35.76
CA GLU A 160 17.15 -15.18 34.41
C GLU A 160 17.74 -13.78 34.21
N LEU A 161 17.08 -12.73 34.71
CA LEU A 161 17.63 -11.37 34.71
C LEU A 161 19.03 -11.33 35.33
N VAL A 162 19.18 -11.88 36.54
CA VAL A 162 20.48 -11.93 37.25
C VAL A 162 21.47 -12.84 36.52
N ARG A 163 21.02 -13.97 35.96
CA ARG A 163 21.87 -14.87 35.16
C ARG A 163 22.43 -14.18 33.92
N ARG A 164 21.67 -13.25 33.32
CA ARG A 164 22.11 -12.42 32.19
C ARG A 164 22.78 -11.12 32.64
N GLY A 165 22.94 -10.95 33.94
CA GLY A 165 23.78 -9.92 34.54
C GLY A 165 23.03 -8.69 34.99
N MET A 166 21.71 -8.60 34.89
CA MET A 166 20.96 -7.43 35.38
C MET A 166 20.81 -7.52 36.91
N PRO A 167 21.50 -6.69 37.72
CA PRO A 167 21.29 -6.63 39.16
C PRO A 167 19.98 -5.90 39.51
N ALA A 168 19.52 -6.07 40.75
CA ALA A 168 18.28 -5.47 41.22
C ALA A 168 18.27 -3.95 41.13
N ALA A 169 19.41 -3.30 41.37
CA ALA A 169 19.51 -1.84 41.27
C ALA A 169 19.27 -1.34 39.82
N GLU A 170 19.73 -2.07 38.81
CA GLU A 170 19.53 -1.70 37.41
C GLU A 170 18.08 -1.99 36.98
N PHE A 171 17.53 -3.11 37.41
CA PHE A 171 16.13 -3.44 37.16
C PHE A 171 15.16 -2.44 37.85
N ASP A 172 15.44 -2.04 39.08
CA ASP A 172 14.64 -1.06 39.81
C ASP A 172 14.71 0.32 39.15
N ALA A 173 15.89 0.74 38.68
CA ALA A 173 16.06 1.96 37.91
C ALA A 173 15.30 1.93 36.58
N MET A 174 15.30 0.79 35.88
CA MET A 174 14.49 0.60 34.68
C MET A 174 12.99 0.74 34.98
N LEU A 175 12.50 0.10 36.05
CA LEU A 175 11.10 0.20 36.46
C LEU A 175 10.72 1.59 36.94
N GLU A 176 11.62 2.31 37.61
CA GLU A 176 11.43 3.71 37.99
C GLU A 176 11.33 4.60 36.74
N GLY A 177 12.21 4.38 35.76
CA GLY A 177 12.12 5.01 34.44
C GLY A 177 10.76 4.78 33.79
N ILE A 178 10.34 3.52 33.65
CA ILE A 178 9.01 3.17 33.11
C ILE A 178 7.88 3.88 33.89
N SER A 179 7.89 3.81 35.23
CA SER A 179 6.81 4.35 36.06
C SER A 179 6.68 5.87 35.97
N LEU A 180 7.80 6.59 35.97
CA LEU A 180 7.81 8.05 35.83
C LEU A 180 7.25 8.45 34.46
N GLU A 181 7.53 7.67 33.42
CA GLU A 181 7.10 7.98 32.07
C GLU A 181 5.62 7.65 31.80
N PHE A 182 5.08 6.59 32.39
CA PHE A 182 3.67 6.20 32.18
C PHE A 182 2.65 6.99 33.01
N GLU A 183 3.02 7.54 34.17
CA GLU A 183 2.08 8.36 34.98
C GLU A 183 1.81 9.75 34.38
N GLU A 184 2.68 10.22 33.48
CA GLU A 184 2.60 11.56 32.87
C GLU A 184 2.21 11.53 31.38
N LEU A 185 1.90 10.36 30.82
CA LEU A 185 1.53 10.21 29.41
C LEU A 185 0.18 10.88 29.10
N ASP A 186 0.23 12.16 28.72
CA ASP A 186 -0.84 12.80 27.95
C ASP A 186 -0.68 12.36 26.49
N VAL A 187 -1.49 11.37 26.08
CA VAL A 187 -1.46 10.73 24.76
C VAL A 187 -1.68 11.72 23.59
N ALA A 188 -1.92 13.00 23.88
CA ALA A 188 -2.15 14.04 22.89
C ALA A 188 -0.90 14.45 22.08
N ALA A 189 0.33 14.11 22.50
CA ALA A 189 1.56 14.54 21.82
C ALA A 189 2.45 13.36 21.38
N LEU A 190 2.37 12.99 20.10
CA LEU A 190 3.20 11.94 19.48
C LEU A 190 4.72 12.17 19.68
N SER A 191 5.19 13.42 19.68
CA SER A 191 6.60 13.75 19.93
C SER A 191 7.05 13.36 21.34
N GLU A 192 6.19 13.57 22.35
CA GLU A 192 6.48 13.20 23.73
C GLU A 192 6.46 11.68 23.91
N ALA A 193 5.58 10.97 23.22
CA ALA A 193 5.61 9.50 23.20
C ALA A 193 6.91 8.96 22.58
N VAL A 194 7.39 9.55 21.49
CA VAL A 194 8.68 9.17 20.86
C VAL A 194 9.85 9.45 21.81
N ASP A 195 9.96 10.65 22.39
CA ASP A 195 11.02 11.00 23.35
C ASP A 195 11.04 10.05 24.56
N ARG A 196 9.86 9.63 25.03
CA ARG A 196 9.76 8.70 26.16
C ARG A 196 10.08 7.26 25.76
N ILE A 197 9.72 6.83 24.54
CA ILE A 197 10.19 5.54 23.98
C ILE A 197 11.71 5.58 23.80
N LEU A 198 12.28 6.71 23.37
CA LEU A 198 13.73 6.92 23.27
C LEU A 198 14.41 6.81 24.63
N VAL A 199 13.89 7.51 25.65
CA VAL A 199 14.40 7.41 27.02
C VAL A 199 14.24 6.00 27.55
N LEU A 200 13.12 5.32 27.32
CA LEU A 200 12.91 3.94 27.72
C LEU A 200 13.94 3.00 27.05
N ALA A 201 14.08 3.12 25.73
CA ALA A 201 15.03 2.34 24.94
C ALA A 201 16.47 2.56 25.40
N ALA A 202 16.84 3.81 25.72
CA ALA A 202 18.17 4.19 26.21
C ALA A 202 18.41 3.82 27.68
N THR A 203 17.38 3.79 28.52
CA THR A 203 17.49 3.47 29.96
C THR A 203 17.57 1.97 30.22
N VAL A 204 17.12 1.12 29.29
CA VAL A 204 17.32 -0.32 29.38
C VAL A 204 18.77 -0.65 29.00
N ILE A 205 19.67 -0.63 30.00
CA ILE A 205 21.11 -0.90 29.80
C ILE A 205 21.37 -2.36 29.38
N HIS A 206 20.53 -3.32 29.84
CA HIS A 206 20.67 -4.75 29.56
C HIS A 206 19.43 -5.33 28.87
N ARG A 207 19.19 -4.88 27.63
CA ARG A 207 18.06 -5.31 26.80
C ARG A 207 18.01 -6.82 26.62
N GLU A 208 19.17 -7.44 26.36
CA GLU A 208 19.29 -8.89 26.24
C GLU A 208 18.77 -9.62 27.49
N ALA A 209 19.08 -9.12 28.70
CA ALA A 209 18.64 -9.75 29.93
C ALA A 209 17.12 -9.70 30.09
N LEU A 210 16.50 -8.57 29.76
CA LEU A 210 15.04 -8.42 29.82
C LEU A 210 14.34 -9.34 28.82
N ILE A 211 14.80 -9.34 27.57
CA ILE A 211 14.28 -10.22 26.51
C ILE A 211 14.44 -11.68 26.93
N ALA A 212 15.62 -12.07 27.41
CA ALA A 212 15.88 -13.41 27.91
C ALA A 212 14.94 -13.82 29.04
N ALA A 213 14.71 -12.94 30.00
CA ALA A 213 13.81 -13.20 31.12
C ALA A 213 12.36 -13.41 30.65
N VAL A 214 11.89 -12.61 29.68
CA VAL A 214 10.55 -12.77 29.07
C VAL A 214 10.45 -14.06 28.27
N ILE A 215 11.43 -14.36 27.41
CA ILE A 215 11.45 -15.59 26.60
C ILE A 215 11.53 -16.83 27.51
N HIS A 216 12.29 -16.77 28.61
CA HIS A 216 12.42 -17.88 29.55
C HIS A 216 11.08 -18.27 30.20
N ILE A 217 10.25 -17.30 30.55
CA ILE A 217 8.95 -17.54 31.18
C ILE A 217 7.81 -17.73 30.17
N MET A 218 8.06 -17.43 28.88
CA MET A 218 7.05 -17.42 27.83
C MET A 218 6.32 -18.77 27.71
N PRO A 219 7.01 -19.93 27.65
CA PRO A 219 6.36 -21.23 27.54
C PRO A 219 5.35 -21.48 28.67
N GLU A 220 5.79 -21.39 29.93
CA GLU A 220 4.96 -21.76 31.08
C GLU A 220 3.88 -20.74 31.41
N GLN A 221 4.18 -19.44 31.28
CA GLN A 221 3.28 -18.38 31.79
C GLN A 221 2.31 -17.87 30.72
N PHE A 222 2.65 -18.02 29.44
CA PHE A 222 1.87 -17.45 28.35
C PHE A 222 1.41 -18.50 27.34
N LEU A 223 2.27 -19.43 26.93
CA LEU A 223 1.92 -20.42 25.91
C LEU A 223 1.09 -21.57 26.50
N GLU A 224 1.52 -22.19 27.61
CA GLU A 224 0.81 -23.32 28.24
C GLU A 224 -0.65 -22.98 28.64
N PRO A 225 -0.96 -21.81 29.24
CA PRO A 225 -2.35 -21.46 29.55
C PRO A 225 -3.20 -21.27 28.29
N GLN A 226 -2.62 -20.71 27.22
CA GLN A 226 -3.31 -20.57 25.93
C GLN A 226 -3.55 -21.92 25.29
N LEU A 227 -2.54 -22.81 25.27
CA LEU A 227 -2.66 -24.18 24.79
C LEU A 227 -3.73 -24.95 25.56
N THR A 228 -3.75 -24.85 26.89
CA THR A 228 -4.78 -25.46 27.75
C THR A 228 -6.17 -24.92 27.44
N ALA A 229 -6.30 -23.61 27.22
CA ALA A 229 -7.58 -22.99 26.86
C ALA A 229 -8.06 -23.46 25.48
N ILE A 230 -7.15 -23.56 24.50
CA ILE A 230 -7.44 -24.07 23.16
C ILE A 230 -7.87 -25.54 23.21
N GLU A 231 -7.17 -26.38 23.96
CA GLU A 231 -7.55 -27.78 24.18
C GLU A 231 -8.96 -27.90 24.76
N ALA A 232 -9.29 -27.08 25.77
CA ALA A 232 -10.61 -27.06 26.36
C ALA A 232 -11.70 -26.59 25.37
N MET A 233 -11.38 -25.62 24.51
CA MET A 233 -12.28 -25.18 23.44
C MET A 233 -12.50 -26.28 22.40
N ILE A 234 -11.43 -26.96 21.95
CA ILE A 234 -11.51 -28.11 21.03
C ILE A 234 -12.43 -29.19 21.60
N GLU A 235 -12.23 -29.56 22.88
CA GLU A 235 -13.08 -30.55 23.55
C GLU A 235 -14.55 -30.08 23.61
N SER A 236 -14.78 -28.80 23.96
CA SER A 236 -16.13 -28.25 24.05
C SER A 236 -16.84 -28.22 22.70
N TYR A 237 -16.18 -27.79 21.62
CA TYR A 237 -16.77 -27.77 20.29
C TYR A 237 -16.96 -29.18 19.71
N THR A 238 -16.08 -30.12 20.06
CA THR A 238 -16.25 -31.55 19.72
C THR A 238 -17.52 -32.11 20.36
N ASP A 239 -17.78 -31.81 21.63
CA ASP A 239 -19.01 -32.23 22.31
C ASP A 239 -20.28 -31.57 21.72
N LEU A 240 -20.21 -30.28 21.35
CA LEU A 240 -21.32 -29.59 20.66
C LEU A 240 -21.61 -30.19 19.28
N ARG A 241 -20.57 -30.48 18.49
CA ARG A 241 -20.67 -31.18 17.21
C ARG A 241 -21.33 -32.54 17.35
N ASP A 242 -20.93 -33.31 18.35
CA ASP A 242 -21.42 -34.68 18.53
C ASP A 242 -22.89 -34.69 19.01
N ARG A 243 -23.30 -33.67 19.76
CA ARG A 243 -24.68 -33.52 20.28
C ARG A 243 -25.64 -32.90 19.27
N THR A 244 -25.18 -32.08 18.34
CA THR A 244 -26.08 -31.46 17.35
C THR A 244 -26.54 -32.47 16.30
N TRP A 245 -27.83 -32.38 15.98
CA TRP A 245 -28.48 -33.16 14.92
C TRP A 245 -28.54 -32.40 13.60
N ASN A 246 -28.26 -31.10 13.61
CA ASN A 246 -28.27 -30.25 12.42
C ASN A 246 -26.96 -30.45 11.63
N PRO A 247 -27.01 -30.91 10.38
CA PRO A 247 -25.81 -31.09 9.55
C PRO A 247 -25.02 -29.79 9.35
N SER A 248 -25.69 -28.63 9.24
CA SER A 248 -25.02 -27.34 9.03
C SER A 248 -24.18 -26.94 10.25
N ASP A 249 -24.73 -27.08 11.46
CA ASP A 249 -23.99 -26.80 12.69
C ASP A 249 -22.77 -27.71 12.85
N ARG A 250 -22.84 -28.97 12.38
CA ARG A 250 -21.69 -29.89 12.43
C ARG A 250 -20.54 -29.41 11.58
N VAL A 251 -20.82 -28.94 10.36
CA VAL A 251 -19.80 -28.41 9.46
C VAL A 251 -19.12 -27.19 10.10
N MET A 252 -19.91 -26.30 10.70
CA MET A 252 -19.41 -25.15 11.45
C MET A 252 -18.51 -25.57 12.63
N TYR A 253 -18.94 -26.53 13.46
CA TYR A 253 -18.11 -26.98 14.58
C TYR A 253 -16.85 -27.74 14.14
N ASP A 254 -16.92 -28.56 13.08
CA ASP A 254 -15.75 -29.22 12.48
C ASP A 254 -14.75 -28.22 11.87
N GLN A 255 -15.22 -27.05 11.45
CA GLN A 255 -14.37 -25.94 11.05
C GLN A 255 -13.68 -25.35 12.28
N ILE A 256 -14.43 -24.88 13.28
CA ILE A 256 -13.89 -24.31 14.54
C ILE A 256 -12.85 -25.24 15.20
N ILE A 257 -13.14 -26.56 15.27
CA ILE A 257 -12.21 -27.55 15.84
C ILE A 257 -10.89 -27.59 15.07
N ARG A 258 -10.92 -27.54 13.73
CA ARG A 258 -9.70 -27.56 12.91
C ARG A 258 -8.87 -26.31 13.12
N GLU A 259 -9.47 -25.14 13.21
CA GLU A 259 -8.75 -23.87 13.42
C GLU A 259 -8.06 -23.89 14.76
N LEU A 260 -8.78 -24.30 15.82
CA LEU A 260 -8.22 -24.45 17.14
C LEU A 260 -7.09 -25.49 17.19
N GLN A 261 -7.22 -26.62 16.49
CA GLN A 261 -6.15 -27.63 16.39
C GLN A 261 -4.91 -27.11 15.66
N THR A 262 -5.10 -26.26 14.65
CA THR A 262 -3.99 -25.64 13.91
C THR A 262 -3.29 -24.64 14.84
N ARG A 263 -4.04 -23.72 15.47
CA ARG A 263 -3.53 -22.81 16.49
C ARG A 263 -2.78 -23.50 17.63
N GLN A 264 -3.26 -24.67 18.06
CA GLN A 264 -2.58 -25.49 19.06
C GLN A 264 -1.23 -26.00 18.55
N ALA A 265 -1.16 -26.56 17.34
CA ALA A 265 0.08 -27.08 16.75
C ALA A 265 1.14 -25.98 16.61
N GLU A 266 0.71 -24.76 16.30
CA GLU A 266 1.57 -23.60 16.09
C GLU A 266 2.16 -23.04 17.39
N LEU A 267 1.33 -22.89 18.43
CA LEU A 267 1.81 -22.52 19.76
C LEU A 267 2.75 -23.59 20.32
N LEU A 268 2.52 -24.87 19.98
CA LEU A 268 3.45 -25.96 20.30
C LEU A 268 4.77 -25.84 19.54
N GLU A 269 4.76 -25.41 18.27
CA GLU A 269 5.98 -25.16 17.50
C GLU A 269 6.76 -23.96 18.02
N LEU A 270 6.09 -22.84 18.34
CA LEU A 270 6.73 -21.69 19.00
C LEU A 270 7.30 -22.09 20.36
N GLN A 271 6.54 -22.86 21.15
CA GLN A 271 7.02 -23.43 22.40
C GLN A 271 8.25 -24.31 22.15
N GLU A 272 8.21 -25.21 21.16
CA GLU A 272 9.34 -26.07 20.79
C GLU A 272 10.55 -25.24 20.35
N MET A 273 10.38 -24.19 19.53
CA MET A 273 11.46 -23.31 19.10
C MET A 273 12.14 -22.63 20.31
N ILE A 274 11.34 -22.09 21.23
CA ILE A 274 11.84 -21.47 22.46
C ILE A 274 12.51 -22.52 23.37
N GLU A 275 12.01 -23.75 23.44
CA GLU A 275 12.57 -24.81 24.28
C GLU A 275 13.85 -25.43 23.68
N VAL A 276 13.91 -25.58 22.34
CA VAL A 276 15.02 -26.18 21.61
C VAL A 276 16.21 -25.23 21.61
N ASP A 277 16.00 -23.96 21.22
CA ASP A 277 17.05 -22.95 21.12
C ASP A 277 16.58 -21.53 21.54
N PRO A 278 16.39 -21.29 22.86
CA PRO A 278 15.98 -19.98 23.36
C PRO A 278 17.03 -18.91 23.07
N ASP A 279 18.32 -19.27 23.02
CA ASP A 279 19.40 -18.31 22.79
C ASP A 279 19.32 -17.71 21.38
N LEU A 280 18.91 -18.51 20.37
CA LEU A 280 18.65 -17.98 19.04
C LEU A 280 17.57 -16.91 19.07
N VAL A 281 16.39 -17.21 19.66
CA VAL A 281 15.26 -16.26 19.75
C VAL A 281 15.66 -14.98 20.52
N ILE A 282 16.43 -15.12 21.60
CA ILE A 282 16.90 -13.97 22.41
C ILE A 282 17.87 -13.10 21.62
N ALA A 283 18.90 -13.69 20.99
CA ALA A 283 19.89 -12.94 20.21
C ALA A 283 19.24 -12.15 19.06
N SER A 284 18.15 -12.69 18.55
CA SER A 284 17.37 -12.15 17.44
C SER A 284 16.59 -10.91 17.83
N LEU A 285 15.73 -11.06 18.85
CA LEU A 285 14.97 -9.96 19.41
C LEU A 285 15.89 -8.87 19.96
N THR A 286 17.02 -9.25 20.56
CA THR A 286 18.01 -8.29 21.06
C THR A 286 18.58 -7.45 19.93
N ARG A 287 18.98 -8.06 18.81
CA ARG A 287 19.47 -7.32 17.64
C ARG A 287 18.42 -6.39 17.05
N LEU A 288 17.17 -6.83 16.95
CA LEU A 288 16.09 -5.98 16.48
C LEU A 288 15.91 -4.77 17.40
N VAL A 289 15.87 -4.97 18.71
CA VAL A 289 15.71 -3.87 19.67
C VAL A 289 16.95 -2.97 19.67
N ASP A 290 18.15 -3.53 19.55
CA ASP A 290 19.39 -2.75 19.44
C ASP A 290 19.43 -1.91 18.16
N TYR A 291 19.00 -2.47 17.03
CA TYR A 291 18.83 -1.72 15.78
C TYR A 291 17.84 -0.57 15.96
N LEU A 292 16.66 -0.86 16.53
CA LEU A 292 15.67 0.18 16.80
C LEU A 292 16.26 1.26 17.70
N VAL A 293 16.99 0.89 18.76
CA VAL A 293 17.67 1.87 19.63
C VAL A 293 18.76 2.63 18.89
N GLU A 294 19.53 1.99 18.02
CA GLU A 294 20.61 2.62 17.27
C GLU A 294 20.06 3.62 16.27
N VAL A 295 19.01 3.28 15.53
CA VAL A 295 18.27 4.21 14.68
C VAL A 295 17.79 5.39 15.51
N LEU A 296 17.11 5.10 16.61
CA LEU A 296 16.58 6.08 17.54
C LEU A 296 17.67 6.96 18.18
N GLY A 297 18.84 6.40 18.46
CA GLY A 297 20.00 7.09 19.03
C GLY A 297 20.81 7.86 17.99
N GLY A 298 20.82 7.42 16.73
CA GLY A 298 21.33 8.21 15.60
C GLY A 298 20.45 9.42 15.30
N LEU A 299 19.17 9.33 15.65
CA LEU A 299 18.21 10.43 15.62
C LEU A 299 18.27 11.34 16.87
N ASP A 300 19.02 10.97 17.92
CA ASP A 300 19.05 11.66 19.23
C ASP A 300 19.36 13.17 19.11
N GLY A 301 18.44 13.94 19.68
CA GLY A 301 18.64 15.24 20.33
C GLY A 301 19.14 16.35 19.42
N GLY A 302 20.41 16.32 19.01
CA GLY A 302 20.97 17.40 18.20
C GLY A 302 20.28 17.58 16.84
N ALA A 303 19.96 16.47 16.17
CA ALA A 303 19.34 16.52 14.84
C ALA A 303 17.84 16.78 14.94
N LEU A 304 17.13 16.09 15.83
CA LEU A 304 15.68 16.24 16.01
C LEU A 304 15.32 17.50 16.79
N ASP A 305 16.01 17.85 17.87
CA ASP A 305 15.87 19.16 18.53
C ASP A 305 16.40 20.28 17.63
N GLY A 306 17.42 20.00 16.81
CA GLY A 306 17.90 20.92 15.78
C GLY A 306 16.79 21.21 14.77
N LEU A 307 16.14 20.17 14.23
CA LEU A 307 15.01 20.27 13.32
C LEU A 307 13.83 20.97 14.00
N ILE A 308 13.46 20.57 15.21
CA ILE A 308 12.38 21.18 15.99
C ILE A 308 12.69 22.66 16.23
N ALA A 309 13.90 23.00 16.66
CA ALA A 309 14.32 24.39 16.87
C ALA A 309 14.34 25.20 15.57
N LEU A 310 14.77 24.60 14.45
CA LEU A 310 14.76 25.20 13.12
C LEU A 310 13.31 25.47 12.66
N LEU A 311 12.41 24.49 12.87
CA LEU A 311 10.98 24.59 12.57
C LEU A 311 10.25 25.58 13.50
N GLU A 312 10.62 25.63 14.78
CA GLU A 312 10.02 26.52 15.79
C GLU A 312 10.52 27.97 15.66
N ALA A 313 11.76 28.18 15.23
CA ALA A 313 12.26 29.49 14.84
C ALA A 313 11.47 30.07 13.66
N GLY A 314 10.90 29.21 12.82
CA GLY A 314 10.09 29.62 11.66
C GLY A 314 10.90 30.20 10.50
N ASP A 315 12.22 30.25 10.64
CA ASP A 315 13.17 30.84 9.70
C ASP A 315 13.94 29.79 8.86
N ALA A 316 13.68 28.49 9.09
CA ALA A 316 14.23 27.39 8.31
C ALA A 316 14.00 27.61 6.81
N ASP A 317 15.08 27.71 6.03
CA ASP A 317 14.95 27.69 4.59
C ASP A 317 14.82 26.25 4.05
N VAL A 318 14.38 26.12 2.80
CA VAL A 318 14.15 24.81 2.16
C VAL A 318 15.44 23.99 2.10
N ALA A 319 16.60 24.63 1.94
CA ALA A 319 17.88 23.95 1.83
C ALA A 319 18.33 23.37 3.19
N GLU A 320 18.09 24.07 4.28
CA GLU A 320 18.35 23.57 5.63
C GLU A 320 17.46 22.36 5.96
N LEU A 321 16.18 22.41 5.60
CA LEU A 321 15.25 21.28 5.79
C LEU A 321 15.62 20.06 4.94
N LEU A 322 16.03 20.29 3.69
CA LEU A 322 16.53 19.23 2.79
C LEU A 322 17.82 18.59 3.33
N LEU A 323 18.74 19.38 3.88
CA LEU A 323 19.95 18.87 4.49
C LEU A 323 19.63 17.94 5.66
N VAL A 324 18.74 18.35 6.58
CA VAL A 324 18.35 17.51 7.71
C VAL A 324 17.63 16.24 7.24
N LYS A 325 16.72 16.36 6.26
CA LYS A 325 16.09 15.19 5.62
C LYS A 325 17.15 14.23 5.06
N ASN A 326 18.11 14.72 4.29
CA ASN A 326 19.18 13.93 3.69
C ASN A 326 20.05 13.24 4.76
N GLU A 327 20.41 13.94 5.84
CA GLU A 327 21.18 13.37 6.96
C GLU A 327 20.39 12.27 7.68
N MET A 328 19.11 12.48 7.96
CA MET A 328 18.25 11.47 8.59
C MET A 328 18.09 10.22 7.72
N VAL A 329 17.80 10.42 6.43
CA VAL A 329 17.65 9.32 5.46
C VAL A 329 18.97 8.56 5.31
N GLN A 330 20.11 9.24 5.32
CA GLN A 330 21.42 8.59 5.25
C GLN A 330 21.71 7.75 6.51
N VAL A 331 21.38 8.24 7.71
CA VAL A 331 21.50 7.46 8.94
C VAL A 331 20.64 6.20 8.85
N LEU A 332 19.41 6.29 8.34
CA LEU A 332 18.54 5.13 8.12
C LEU A 332 19.15 4.15 7.11
N LEU A 333 19.69 4.64 5.99
CA LEU A 333 20.38 3.81 4.99
C LEU A 333 21.60 3.08 5.56
N ASP A 334 22.39 3.78 6.37
CA ASP A 334 23.60 3.24 6.99
C ASP A 334 23.29 2.21 8.09
N THR A 335 22.08 2.25 8.64
CA THR A 335 21.66 1.38 9.76
C THR A 335 20.76 0.22 9.35
N ILE A 336 20.22 0.17 8.12
CA ILE A 336 19.27 -0.88 7.69
C ILE A 336 19.73 -2.28 8.15
N PRO A 337 18.88 -3.08 8.84
CA PRO A 337 19.25 -4.40 9.38
C PRO A 337 19.62 -5.38 8.28
N GLU A 338 20.63 -6.23 8.49
CA GLU A 338 21.02 -7.23 7.49
C GLU A 338 19.83 -8.14 7.12
N ILE A 339 19.88 -8.79 5.95
CA ILE A 339 18.81 -9.69 5.49
C ILE A 339 18.49 -10.73 6.57
N ASP A 340 19.50 -11.32 7.20
CA ASP A 340 19.35 -12.30 8.28
C ASP A 340 18.53 -11.76 9.46
N ASP A 341 18.61 -10.46 9.75
CA ASP A 341 17.83 -9.82 10.81
C ASP A 341 16.36 -9.67 10.39
N PHE A 342 16.09 -9.33 9.13
CA PHE A 342 14.73 -9.31 8.58
C PHE A 342 14.10 -10.70 8.52
N VAL A 343 14.83 -11.72 8.06
CA VAL A 343 14.35 -13.12 7.99
C VAL A 343 13.81 -13.54 9.34
N LEU A 344 14.57 -13.20 10.36
CA LEU A 344 14.34 -13.57 11.72
C LEU A 344 13.23 -12.75 12.38
N LEU A 345 13.14 -11.46 12.06
CA LEU A 345 11.98 -10.62 12.38
C LEU A 345 10.71 -11.22 11.78
N TYR A 346 10.69 -11.52 10.48
CA TYR A 346 9.53 -12.10 9.81
C TYR A 346 9.16 -13.46 10.40
N ARG A 347 10.11 -14.35 10.66
CA ARG A 347 9.84 -15.63 11.35
C ARG A 347 9.22 -15.42 12.73
N THR A 348 9.74 -14.44 13.47
CA THR A 348 9.23 -14.11 14.80
C THR A 348 7.83 -13.52 14.72
N LEU A 349 7.59 -12.58 13.81
CA LEU A 349 6.28 -11.97 13.58
C LEU A 349 5.26 -13.00 13.06
N LEU A 350 5.63 -13.87 12.14
CA LEU A 350 4.78 -14.93 11.61
C LEU A 350 4.40 -15.94 12.71
N ALA A 351 5.32 -16.25 13.63
CA ALA A 351 5.01 -17.04 14.81
C ALA A 351 3.99 -16.35 15.74
N PHE A 352 3.85 -15.02 15.68
CA PHE A 352 2.88 -14.24 16.44
C PHE A 352 1.59 -13.88 15.66
N ALA A 353 1.63 -13.80 14.33
CA ALA A 353 0.65 -13.07 13.53
C ALA A 353 -0.59 -13.85 13.12
N ASN A 354 -0.44 -14.99 12.46
CA ASN A 354 -1.58 -15.83 12.09
C ASN A 354 -1.06 -17.18 11.58
N PRO A 355 -1.09 -18.25 12.38
CA PRO A 355 -0.06 -19.27 12.20
C PRO A 355 -0.53 -20.53 11.44
N THR A 356 -1.68 -20.47 10.77
CA THR A 356 -2.31 -21.61 10.07
C THR A 356 -1.56 -22.19 8.84
N ASP A 357 -0.37 -21.67 8.48
CA ASP A 357 0.41 -22.16 7.32
C ASP A 357 1.95 -21.95 7.46
N LEU A 358 2.52 -22.30 8.62
CA LEU A 358 3.95 -22.07 8.93
C LEU A 358 4.95 -22.77 7.96
N ALA A 359 4.57 -23.90 7.36
CA ALA A 359 5.45 -24.61 6.42
C ALA A 359 5.64 -23.87 5.08
N GLY A 360 4.65 -23.09 4.63
CA GLY A 360 4.82 -22.11 3.56
C GLY A 360 5.48 -20.82 4.08
N ALA A 361 5.19 -20.46 5.33
CA ALA A 361 5.69 -19.23 5.94
C ALA A 361 7.22 -19.18 6.11
N GLU A 362 7.93 -20.30 6.25
CA GLU A 362 9.41 -20.25 6.36
C GLU A 362 10.09 -19.86 5.03
N LEU A 363 9.60 -20.38 3.90
CA LEU A 363 10.09 -19.98 2.57
C LEU A 363 9.73 -18.52 2.29
N LEU A 364 8.47 -18.16 2.57
CA LEU A 364 7.97 -16.79 2.44
C LEU A 364 8.72 -15.82 3.35
N ALA A 365 9.11 -16.21 4.57
CA ALA A 365 9.83 -15.34 5.49
C ALA A 365 11.21 -14.97 4.97
N ASN A 366 11.89 -15.89 4.29
CA ASN A 366 13.20 -15.61 3.72
C ASN A 366 13.09 -14.65 2.53
N GLU A 367 12.20 -14.97 1.60
CA GLU A 367 12.02 -14.21 0.36
C GLU A 367 11.39 -12.82 0.66
N ALA A 368 10.38 -12.76 1.54
CA ALA A 368 9.79 -11.50 2.00
C ALA A 368 10.77 -10.64 2.78
N ALA A 369 11.70 -11.22 3.55
CA ALA A 369 12.73 -10.45 4.25
C ALA A 369 13.73 -9.81 3.28
N VAL A 370 14.13 -10.53 2.23
CA VAL A 370 15.00 -10.00 1.18
C VAL A 370 14.28 -8.85 0.47
N ARG A 371 13.02 -9.07 0.04
CA ARG A 371 12.20 -8.03 -0.61
C ARG A 371 12.01 -6.82 0.29
N ALA A 372 11.57 -7.01 1.53
CA ALA A 372 11.33 -5.92 2.48
C ALA A 372 12.59 -5.08 2.74
N ARG A 373 13.77 -5.71 2.80
CA ARG A 373 15.03 -4.96 2.91
C ARG A 373 15.28 -4.12 1.65
N TYR A 374 15.16 -4.69 0.46
CA TYR A 374 15.38 -3.96 -0.78
C TYR A 374 14.35 -2.84 -0.97
N GLU A 375 13.07 -3.08 -0.66
CA GLU A 375 12.01 -2.07 -0.73
C GLU A 375 12.22 -0.94 0.29
N LEU A 376 12.65 -1.24 1.52
CA LEU A 376 13.04 -0.22 2.49
C LEU A 376 14.23 0.60 1.98
N GLU A 377 15.25 -0.06 1.41
CA GLU A 377 16.41 0.62 0.84
C GLU A 377 16.01 1.50 -0.36
N LEU A 378 15.17 1.00 -1.27
CA LEU A 378 14.62 1.74 -2.41
C LEU A 378 13.80 2.94 -1.93
N SER A 379 12.94 2.76 -0.93
CA SER A 379 12.12 3.82 -0.36
C SER A 379 12.98 4.94 0.24
N LEU A 380 14.01 4.59 1.01
CA LEU A 380 14.94 5.55 1.58
C LEU A 380 15.77 6.25 0.49
N ARG A 381 16.26 5.53 -0.51
CA ARG A 381 16.96 6.13 -1.66
C ARG A 381 16.04 7.05 -2.47
N PHE A 382 14.76 6.72 -2.61
CA PHE A 382 13.78 7.58 -3.28
C PHE A 382 13.59 8.87 -2.49
N LEU A 383 13.42 8.80 -1.17
CA LEU A 383 13.36 10.01 -0.32
C LEU A 383 14.62 10.87 -0.47
N LEU A 384 15.79 10.25 -0.59
CA LEU A 384 17.05 10.95 -0.80
C LEU A 384 17.06 11.66 -2.16
N ALA A 385 16.65 10.97 -3.22
CA ALA A 385 16.59 11.47 -4.60
C ALA A 385 15.46 12.49 -4.85
N SER A 386 14.42 12.52 -4.00
CA SER A 386 13.22 13.36 -4.16
C SER A 386 13.45 14.86 -3.85
N GLU A 387 14.58 15.44 -4.24
CA GLU A 387 14.89 16.83 -3.92
C GLU A 387 13.89 17.79 -4.56
N ALA A 388 13.51 17.60 -5.83
CA ALA A 388 12.59 18.50 -6.52
C ALA A 388 11.18 18.46 -5.92
N LEU A 389 10.70 17.27 -5.55
CA LEU A 389 9.43 17.08 -4.87
C LEU A 389 9.41 17.79 -3.52
N PHE A 390 10.48 17.66 -2.72
CA PHE A 390 10.58 18.33 -1.43
C PHE A 390 10.77 19.85 -1.58
N GLU A 391 11.50 20.33 -2.59
CA GLU A 391 11.59 21.76 -2.92
C GLU A 391 10.21 22.34 -3.23
N GLU A 392 9.40 21.65 -4.03
CA GLU A 392 8.04 22.08 -4.33
C GLU A 392 7.17 22.05 -3.05
N LEU A 393 7.15 20.93 -2.31
CA LEU A 393 6.43 20.73 -1.04
C LEU A 393 6.74 21.81 0.00
N LEU A 394 8.01 22.16 0.14
CA LEU A 394 8.50 23.13 1.12
C LEU A 394 8.46 24.56 0.57
N SER A 395 8.12 24.74 -0.70
CA SER A 395 8.04 26.06 -1.30
C SER A 395 7.04 26.94 -0.52
N PRO A 396 7.34 28.24 -0.36
CA PRO A 396 6.41 29.17 0.29
C PRO A 396 5.02 29.18 -0.34
N HIS A 397 4.92 28.82 -1.63
CA HIS A 397 3.65 28.72 -2.35
C HIS A 397 2.74 27.67 -1.70
N LEU A 398 3.22 26.46 -1.41
CA LEU A 398 2.44 25.40 -0.74
C LEU A 398 2.23 25.64 0.76
N MET A 399 3.14 26.36 1.41
CA MET A 399 3.08 26.64 2.86
C MET A 399 2.20 27.83 3.25
N THR A 400 1.96 28.75 2.31
CA THR A 400 1.15 29.97 2.54
C THR A 400 -0.09 30.03 1.66
N VAL A 401 -0.40 28.93 0.96
CA VAL A 401 -1.58 28.76 0.11
C VAL A 401 -2.79 29.43 0.76
N PRO A 402 -3.29 30.56 0.20
CA PRO A 402 -4.65 31.00 0.48
C PRO A 402 -5.57 29.81 0.18
N GLU A 403 -6.58 29.53 1.02
CA GLU A 403 -7.57 28.48 0.73
C GLU A 403 -8.02 28.58 -0.75
N GLY A 404 -7.48 27.73 -1.64
CA GLY A 404 -7.70 27.86 -3.09
C GLY A 404 -6.52 27.63 -4.05
N ASP A 405 -5.25 27.49 -3.64
CA ASP A 405 -4.18 27.12 -4.60
C ASP A 405 -4.32 25.65 -5.05
N LEU A 406 -5.02 25.48 -6.16
CA LEU A 406 -5.23 24.19 -6.81
C LEU A 406 -4.04 23.80 -7.71
N LEU A 407 -3.09 24.71 -7.99
CA LEU A 407 -1.91 24.43 -8.82
C LEU A 407 -0.77 23.78 -8.03
N GLY A 408 -0.83 23.82 -6.70
CA GLY A 408 0.10 23.11 -5.82
C GLY A 408 0.20 21.61 -6.16
N PRO A 409 -0.91 20.86 -6.14
CA PRO A 409 -0.93 19.43 -6.49
C PRO A 409 -0.38 19.10 -7.89
N SER A 410 -0.65 19.92 -8.91
CA SER A 410 -0.14 19.64 -10.27
C SER A 410 1.38 19.81 -10.36
N ARG A 411 1.93 20.84 -9.72
CA ARG A 411 3.39 21.05 -9.62
C ARG A 411 4.04 19.92 -8.82
N MET A 412 3.42 19.48 -7.73
CA MET A 412 3.90 18.33 -6.95
C MET A 412 3.94 17.05 -7.78
N ILE A 413 2.87 16.74 -8.52
CA ILE A 413 2.83 15.51 -9.35
C ILE A 413 3.89 15.55 -10.45
N ARG A 414 4.12 16.73 -11.06
CA ARG A 414 5.20 16.88 -12.02
C ARG A 414 6.60 16.73 -11.39
N ALA A 415 6.83 17.33 -10.23
CA ALA A 415 8.10 17.18 -9.51
C ALA A 415 8.33 15.72 -9.10
N PHE A 416 7.29 15.06 -8.58
CA PHE A 416 7.29 13.62 -8.29
C PHE A 416 7.63 12.79 -9.54
N ALA A 417 7.01 13.08 -10.68
CA ALA A 417 7.26 12.35 -11.92
C ALA A 417 8.72 12.48 -12.40
N ILE A 418 9.32 13.68 -12.28
CA ILE A 418 10.73 13.90 -12.61
C ILE A 418 11.64 13.10 -11.67
N ASP A 419 11.41 13.19 -10.36
CA ASP A 419 12.22 12.48 -9.36
C ASP A 419 12.07 10.97 -9.50
N TYR A 420 10.85 10.47 -9.75
CA TYR A 420 10.53 9.06 -9.99
C TYR A 420 11.33 8.49 -11.17
N LEU A 421 11.28 9.15 -12.33
CA LEU A 421 11.98 8.67 -13.54
C LEU A 421 13.50 8.69 -13.36
N SER A 422 14.04 9.73 -12.70
CA SER A 422 15.49 9.80 -12.39
C SER A 422 15.88 8.70 -11.41
N PHE A 423 15.10 8.52 -10.34
CA PHE A 423 15.32 7.49 -9.33
C PHE A 423 15.30 6.09 -9.94
N LYS A 424 14.29 5.78 -10.76
CA LYS A 424 14.14 4.48 -11.43
C LYS A 424 15.36 4.17 -12.30
N ALA A 425 15.82 5.15 -13.09
CA ALA A 425 17.01 4.98 -13.92
C ALA A 425 18.30 4.77 -13.11
N GLU A 426 18.46 5.48 -11.99
CA GLU A 426 19.66 5.39 -11.13
C GLU A 426 19.70 4.13 -10.27
N ASN A 427 18.55 3.52 -9.98
CA ASN A 427 18.43 2.37 -9.08
C ASN A 427 17.89 1.12 -9.79
N ALA A 428 17.95 1.06 -11.12
CA ALA A 428 17.44 -0.06 -11.92
C ALA A 428 17.99 -1.43 -11.47
N ASP A 429 19.28 -1.50 -11.09
CA ASP A 429 19.89 -2.75 -10.60
C ASP A 429 19.29 -3.20 -9.24
N LEU A 430 18.95 -2.24 -8.37
CA LEU A 430 18.36 -2.52 -7.05
C LEU A 430 16.87 -2.87 -7.18
N ILE A 431 16.15 -2.20 -8.09
CA ILE A 431 14.77 -2.54 -8.45
C ILE A 431 14.73 -3.97 -8.99
N ALA A 432 15.57 -4.30 -9.97
CA ALA A 432 15.65 -5.65 -10.50
C ALA A 432 16.05 -6.71 -9.44
N ALA A 433 16.85 -6.33 -8.43
CA ALA A 433 17.17 -7.21 -7.32
C ALA A 433 16.00 -7.39 -6.34
N ALA A 434 15.16 -6.36 -6.16
CA ALA A 434 13.92 -6.44 -5.39
C ALA A 434 12.88 -7.31 -6.10
N ASP A 435 12.68 -7.11 -7.40
CA ASP A 435 11.74 -7.87 -8.22
C ASP A 435 12.16 -9.34 -8.30
N ALA A 436 13.47 -9.62 -8.42
CA ALA A 436 13.99 -10.98 -8.41
C ALA A 436 14.06 -11.63 -7.01
N ALA A 437 13.72 -10.90 -5.94
CA ALA A 437 13.76 -11.44 -4.58
C ALA A 437 12.65 -12.48 -4.33
N LEU A 438 11.52 -12.33 -5.04
CA LEU A 438 10.44 -13.30 -5.08
C LEU A 438 10.33 -13.85 -6.51
N ASP A 439 9.98 -15.12 -6.65
CA ASP A 439 9.43 -15.56 -7.93
C ASP A 439 7.95 -15.19 -8.02
N ASP A 440 7.43 -15.10 -9.26
CA ASP A 440 6.03 -14.74 -9.54
C ASP A 440 5.01 -15.58 -8.74
N ALA A 441 5.35 -16.84 -8.44
CA ALA A 441 4.46 -17.73 -7.70
C ALA A 441 4.44 -17.39 -6.21
N THR A 442 5.59 -17.08 -5.61
CA THR A 442 5.68 -16.56 -4.25
C THR A 442 4.99 -15.20 -4.14
N ASP A 443 5.24 -14.29 -5.08
CA ASP A 443 4.65 -12.94 -5.02
C ASP A 443 3.12 -13.01 -5.05
N TYR A 444 2.58 -13.79 -5.98
CA TYR A 444 1.15 -14.06 -6.02
C TYR A 444 0.61 -14.67 -4.72
N LEU A 445 1.36 -15.57 -4.06
CA LEU A 445 0.95 -16.12 -2.76
C LEU A 445 0.91 -15.04 -1.67
N LEU A 446 1.87 -14.11 -1.64
CA LEU A 446 1.86 -12.98 -0.71
C LEU A 446 0.68 -12.04 -1.00
N PHE A 447 0.43 -11.71 -2.26
CA PHE A 447 -0.76 -10.95 -2.67
C PHE A 447 -2.05 -11.61 -2.15
N ARG A 448 -2.20 -12.92 -2.34
CA ARG A 448 -3.35 -13.68 -1.85
C ARG A 448 -3.48 -13.67 -0.33
N GLN A 449 -2.36 -13.69 0.40
CA GLN A 449 -2.37 -13.55 1.86
C GLN A 449 -2.75 -12.14 2.30
N ALA A 450 -2.25 -11.11 1.62
CA ALA A 450 -2.59 -9.70 1.90
C ALA A 450 -4.08 -9.42 1.67
N VAL A 451 -4.65 -9.92 0.57
CA VAL A 451 -6.09 -9.86 0.30
C VAL A 451 -6.90 -10.52 1.41
N ARG A 452 -6.51 -11.73 1.83
CA ARG A 452 -7.21 -12.44 2.92
C ARG A 452 -7.17 -11.65 4.22
N LEU A 453 -6.00 -11.11 4.56
CA LEU A 453 -5.83 -10.27 5.74
C LEU A 453 -6.71 -9.02 5.69
N SER A 454 -6.75 -8.35 4.53
CA SER A 454 -7.63 -7.20 4.30
C SER A 454 -9.10 -7.58 4.48
N ASN A 455 -9.53 -8.73 3.97
CA ASN A 455 -10.91 -9.20 4.10
C ASN A 455 -11.26 -9.53 5.56
N THR A 456 -10.35 -10.13 6.32
CA THR A 456 -10.54 -10.32 7.76
C THR A 456 -10.61 -8.99 8.52
N MET A 457 -9.82 -7.99 8.11
CA MET A 457 -9.93 -6.64 8.69
C MET A 457 -11.28 -5.99 8.41
N LEU A 458 -11.80 -6.14 7.18
CA LEU A 458 -13.14 -5.66 6.81
C LEU A 458 -14.24 -6.38 7.60
N GLU A 459 -14.13 -7.70 7.77
CA GLU A 459 -15.06 -8.48 8.60
C GLU A 459 -15.09 -7.97 10.04
N ASN A 460 -13.91 -7.75 10.62
CA ASN A 460 -13.76 -7.21 11.97
C ASN A 460 -14.26 -5.75 12.10
N ALA A 461 -14.22 -4.98 11.02
CA ALA A 461 -14.79 -3.63 10.94
C ALA A 461 -16.33 -3.64 10.81
N GLY A 462 -16.95 -4.82 10.68
CA GLY A 462 -18.40 -5.00 10.54
C GLY A 462 -18.90 -4.87 9.11
N THR A 463 -18.03 -4.99 8.11
CA THR A 463 -18.43 -5.07 6.70
C THR A 463 -19.33 -6.29 6.49
N PRO A 464 -20.48 -6.15 5.79
CA PRO A 464 -21.35 -7.28 5.49
C PRO A 464 -20.62 -8.43 4.77
N GLN A 465 -20.89 -9.67 5.17
CA GLN A 465 -20.25 -10.85 4.58
C GLN A 465 -20.44 -10.95 3.06
N GLY A 466 -21.59 -10.50 2.53
CA GLY A 466 -21.85 -10.51 1.09
C GLY A 466 -20.85 -9.64 0.29
N ASP A 467 -20.45 -8.50 0.86
CA ASP A 467 -19.48 -7.60 0.23
C ASP A 467 -18.08 -8.23 0.23
N ILE A 468 -17.72 -8.90 1.33
CA ILE A 468 -16.46 -9.64 1.45
C ILE A 468 -16.43 -10.84 0.49
N ASP A 469 -17.54 -11.57 0.36
CA ASP A 469 -17.68 -12.70 -0.57
C ASP A 469 -17.56 -12.21 -2.02
N ALA A 470 -18.17 -11.07 -2.36
CA ALA A 470 -18.02 -10.44 -3.68
C ALA A 470 -16.56 -10.05 -3.95
N MET A 471 -15.89 -9.39 -2.99
CA MET A 471 -14.45 -9.09 -3.10
C MET A 471 -13.61 -10.36 -3.30
N ASN A 472 -13.89 -11.44 -2.55
CA ASN A 472 -13.19 -12.71 -2.70
C ASN A 472 -13.34 -13.30 -4.11
N VAL A 473 -14.54 -13.23 -4.71
CA VAL A 473 -14.76 -13.68 -6.09
C VAL A 473 -13.86 -12.92 -7.08
N PHE A 474 -13.76 -11.58 -6.94
CA PHE A 474 -12.86 -10.78 -7.78
C PHE A 474 -11.40 -11.17 -7.62
N TYR A 475 -10.94 -11.33 -6.37
CA TYR A 475 -9.55 -11.72 -6.12
C TYR A 475 -9.27 -13.18 -6.55
N ASP A 476 -10.26 -14.07 -6.50
CA ASP A 476 -10.16 -15.46 -6.99
C ASP A 476 -10.05 -15.53 -8.53
N ALA A 477 -10.57 -14.54 -9.24
CA ALA A 477 -10.39 -14.42 -10.69
C ALA A 477 -8.97 -13.99 -11.10
N ILE A 478 -8.18 -13.43 -10.17
CA ILE A 478 -6.77 -13.09 -10.40
C ILE A 478 -5.95 -14.38 -10.31
N THR A 479 -5.64 -15.00 -11.44
CA THR A 479 -4.72 -16.14 -11.49
C THR A 479 -3.26 -15.68 -11.34
N PRO A 480 -2.29 -16.57 -11.05
CA PRO A 480 -0.88 -16.20 -11.02
C PRO A 480 -0.41 -15.53 -12.33
N GLU A 481 -0.84 -16.05 -13.48
CA GLU A 481 -0.49 -15.47 -14.78
C GLU A 481 -1.12 -14.09 -14.99
N LEU A 482 -2.35 -13.88 -14.50
CA LEU A 482 -2.99 -12.57 -14.57
C LEU A 482 -2.36 -11.58 -13.59
N PHE A 483 -1.92 -12.04 -12.41
CA PHE A 483 -1.23 -11.21 -11.44
C PHE A 483 0.04 -10.58 -12.03
N VAL A 484 0.89 -11.40 -12.66
CA VAL A 484 2.09 -10.90 -13.36
C VAL A 484 1.72 -9.87 -14.43
N LYS A 485 0.66 -10.14 -15.22
CA LYS A 485 0.17 -9.16 -16.21
C LYS A 485 -0.33 -7.87 -15.57
N ILE A 486 -0.96 -7.94 -14.39
CA ILE A 486 -1.40 -6.75 -13.64
C ILE A 486 -0.18 -5.92 -13.26
N GLU A 487 0.85 -6.54 -12.70
CA GLU A 487 2.09 -5.85 -12.30
C GLU A 487 2.81 -5.23 -13.50
N ASP A 488 3.03 -6.01 -14.57
CA ASP A 488 3.66 -5.53 -15.81
C ASP A 488 2.87 -4.37 -16.44
N THR A 489 1.54 -4.48 -16.45
CA THR A 489 0.66 -3.46 -17.04
C THR A 489 0.62 -2.21 -16.16
N ASP A 490 0.59 -2.35 -14.84
CA ASP A 490 0.61 -1.22 -13.90
C ASP A 490 1.93 -0.45 -14.03
N GLU A 491 3.07 -1.15 -13.99
CA GLU A 491 4.38 -0.53 -14.18
C GLU A 491 4.46 0.23 -15.51
N LEU A 492 3.98 -0.40 -16.60
CA LEU A 492 3.96 0.20 -17.93
C LEU A 492 3.11 1.48 -17.99
N ILE A 493 1.90 1.45 -17.42
CA ILE A 493 0.99 2.60 -17.42
C ILE A 493 1.57 3.72 -16.54
N VAL A 494 2.07 3.38 -15.35
CA VAL A 494 2.69 4.34 -14.43
C VAL A 494 3.89 5.00 -15.09
N ASP A 495 4.80 4.25 -15.72
CA ASP A 495 5.96 4.81 -16.42
C ASP A 495 5.57 5.81 -17.50
N ARG A 496 4.55 5.48 -18.30
CA ARG A 496 4.08 6.36 -19.38
C ARG A 496 3.38 7.60 -18.82
N MET A 497 2.58 7.44 -17.78
CA MET A 497 1.95 8.57 -17.08
C MET A 497 2.99 9.49 -16.45
N MET A 498 4.02 8.95 -15.79
CA MET A 498 5.08 9.74 -15.19
C MET A 498 5.93 10.44 -16.27
N THR A 499 6.24 9.75 -17.37
CA THR A 499 6.90 10.38 -18.53
C THR A 499 6.07 11.57 -19.04
N TYR A 500 4.77 11.36 -19.26
CA TYR A 500 3.86 12.41 -19.68
C TYR A 500 3.87 13.62 -18.73
N PHE A 501 3.73 13.38 -17.42
CA PHE A 501 3.68 14.46 -16.43
C PHE A 501 5.01 15.20 -16.27
N ALA A 502 6.15 14.51 -16.42
CA ALA A 502 7.47 15.13 -16.37
C ALA A 502 7.68 16.07 -17.56
N GLU A 503 7.31 15.63 -18.77
CA GLU A 503 7.52 16.37 -20.02
C GLU A 503 6.51 17.53 -20.22
N ASN A 504 5.29 17.41 -19.70
CA ASN A 504 4.21 18.38 -19.92
C ASN A 504 3.93 19.22 -18.66
N ALA A 505 4.38 20.49 -18.66
CA ALA A 505 4.17 21.41 -17.54
C ALA A 505 2.69 21.84 -17.36
N GLU A 506 1.96 22.02 -18.46
CA GLU A 506 0.52 22.33 -18.47
C GLU A 506 -0.30 21.05 -18.72
N ASN A 507 0.05 19.97 -18.01
CA ASN A 507 -0.63 18.69 -18.14
C ASN A 507 -2.11 18.75 -17.68
N ALA A 508 -2.83 17.64 -17.89
CA ALA A 508 -4.25 17.55 -17.59
C ALA A 508 -4.57 17.90 -16.12
N ILE A 509 -3.67 17.64 -15.17
CA ILE A 509 -3.87 17.97 -13.76
C ILE A 509 -3.78 19.48 -13.54
N TYR A 510 -2.80 20.14 -14.17
CA TYR A 510 -2.70 21.61 -14.16
C TYR A 510 -3.99 22.25 -14.71
N LEU A 511 -4.45 21.80 -15.88
CA LEU A 511 -5.66 22.35 -16.49
C LEU A 511 -6.93 22.01 -15.70
N LYS A 512 -6.97 20.86 -15.03
CA LYS A 512 -8.07 20.52 -14.11
C LYS A 512 -8.11 21.47 -12.91
N ALA A 513 -6.95 21.84 -12.39
CA ALA A 513 -6.83 22.82 -11.31
C ALA A 513 -7.26 24.22 -11.77
N VAL A 514 -6.86 24.66 -12.96
CA VAL A 514 -7.34 25.91 -13.58
C VAL A 514 -8.86 25.90 -13.71
N LEU A 515 -9.44 24.81 -14.22
CA LEU A 515 -10.90 24.66 -14.36
C LEU A 515 -11.63 24.69 -13.01
N ARG A 516 -11.11 23.98 -12.00
CA ARG A 516 -11.69 23.93 -10.65
C ARG A 516 -11.51 25.23 -9.87
N GLY A 517 -10.51 26.03 -10.23
CA GLY A 517 -10.22 27.31 -9.58
C GLY A 517 -11.21 28.41 -9.94
N ILE A 518 -11.93 28.24 -11.05
CA ILE A 518 -12.95 29.18 -11.52
C ILE A 518 -14.17 29.10 -10.60
N GLY A 519 -14.51 30.23 -9.97
CA GLY A 519 -15.61 30.31 -9.03
C GLY A 519 -16.18 31.72 -8.86
N TYR A 520 -17.22 31.82 -8.02
CA TYR A 520 -17.93 33.04 -7.68
C TYR A 520 -18.17 33.08 -6.17
N ASP A 521 -17.75 34.15 -5.48
CA ASP A 521 -17.94 34.30 -4.03
C ASP A 521 -19.21 35.08 -3.65
N GLY A 522 -20.02 35.47 -4.63
CA GLY A 522 -21.19 36.32 -4.41
C GLY A 522 -20.97 37.80 -4.75
N GLU A 523 -19.72 38.23 -4.93
CA GLU A 523 -19.38 39.61 -5.33
C GLU A 523 -18.44 39.67 -6.53
N THR A 524 -17.50 38.73 -6.64
CA THR A 524 -16.45 38.70 -7.67
C THR A 524 -16.40 37.33 -8.35
N PHE A 525 -16.30 37.33 -9.67
CA PHE A 525 -15.93 36.15 -10.44
C PHE A 525 -14.40 36.06 -10.51
N TYR A 526 -13.83 34.91 -10.24
CA TYR A 526 -12.38 34.76 -10.18
C TYR A 526 -11.93 33.36 -10.59
N ASN A 527 -10.63 33.21 -10.79
CA ASN A 527 -9.94 31.94 -10.84
C ASN A 527 -8.88 31.88 -9.73
N HIS A 528 -9.11 31.12 -8.66
CA HIS A 528 -8.17 30.99 -7.55
C HIS A 528 -6.84 30.34 -7.95
N ALA A 529 -6.85 29.53 -9.02
CA ALA A 529 -5.64 28.88 -9.51
C ALA A 529 -4.71 29.87 -10.23
N THR A 530 -5.26 30.76 -11.07
CA THR A 530 -4.46 31.70 -11.87
C THR A 530 -4.34 33.11 -11.25
N GLY A 531 -5.19 33.43 -10.27
CA GLY A 531 -5.33 34.76 -9.70
C GLY A 531 -6.08 35.76 -10.59
N GLU A 532 -6.71 35.29 -11.66
CA GLU A 532 -7.50 36.11 -12.58
C GLU A 532 -8.86 36.49 -11.96
N THR A 533 -9.35 37.68 -12.28
CA THR A 533 -10.70 38.15 -11.92
C THR A 533 -11.44 38.52 -13.18
N PHE A 534 -12.73 38.20 -13.22
CA PHE A 534 -13.59 38.46 -14.37
C PHE A 534 -14.60 39.56 -14.01
N ASP A 535 -14.76 40.54 -14.90
CA ASP A 535 -15.61 41.71 -14.66
C ASP A 535 -17.10 41.40 -14.90
N THR A 536 -17.39 40.32 -15.63
CA THR A 536 -18.73 39.95 -16.10
C THR A 536 -18.98 38.44 -15.96
N VAL A 537 -20.26 38.02 -15.92
CA VAL A 537 -20.59 36.57 -15.92
C VAL A 537 -20.19 35.93 -17.25
N THR A 538 -20.26 36.70 -18.34
CA THR A 538 -19.83 36.25 -19.68
C THR A 538 -18.33 35.93 -19.72
N GLU A 539 -17.47 36.80 -19.18
CA GLU A 539 -16.03 36.53 -19.09
C GLU A 539 -15.71 35.30 -18.23
N TYR A 540 -16.46 35.13 -17.13
CA TYR A 540 -16.35 33.98 -16.24
C TYR A 540 -16.73 32.66 -16.94
N ASP A 541 -17.92 32.60 -17.56
CA ASP A 541 -18.40 31.40 -18.25
C ASP A 541 -17.48 31.07 -19.44
N ARG A 542 -16.97 32.10 -20.12
CA ARG A 542 -15.97 31.95 -21.17
C ARG A 542 -14.68 31.33 -20.68
N ALA A 543 -14.13 31.84 -19.58
CA ALA A 543 -12.92 31.27 -18.99
C ALA A 543 -13.14 29.81 -18.57
N TYR A 544 -14.30 29.49 -18.00
CA TYR A 544 -14.67 28.13 -17.59
C TYR A 544 -14.72 27.18 -18.79
N LEU A 545 -15.42 27.56 -19.85
CA LEU A 545 -15.58 26.73 -21.05
C LEU A 545 -14.23 26.52 -21.76
N LEU A 546 -13.43 27.57 -21.94
CA LEU A 546 -12.11 27.45 -22.57
C LEU A 546 -11.16 26.58 -21.74
N ALA A 547 -11.15 26.72 -20.41
CA ALA A 547 -10.36 25.85 -19.52
C ALA A 547 -10.83 24.39 -19.59
N SER A 548 -12.15 24.15 -19.69
CA SER A 548 -12.74 22.82 -19.85
C SER A 548 -12.32 22.17 -21.16
N TYR A 549 -12.31 22.92 -22.27
CA TYR A 549 -11.87 22.42 -23.56
C TYR A 549 -10.36 22.13 -23.58
N ALA A 550 -9.54 23.03 -23.02
CA ALA A 550 -8.11 22.80 -22.88
C ALA A 550 -7.81 21.55 -22.04
N TYR A 551 -8.48 21.40 -20.88
CA TYR A 551 -8.35 20.20 -20.05
C TYR A 551 -8.69 18.91 -20.80
N LYS A 552 -9.81 18.90 -21.54
CA LYS A 552 -10.22 17.72 -22.32
C LYS A 552 -9.24 17.44 -23.45
N ALA A 553 -8.77 18.47 -24.17
CA ALA A 553 -7.74 18.31 -25.21
C ALA A 553 -6.48 17.62 -24.67
N GLU A 554 -6.03 18.08 -23.51
CA GLU A 554 -4.85 17.55 -22.83
C GLU A 554 -5.07 16.12 -22.32
N LEU A 555 -6.25 15.82 -21.77
CA LEU A 555 -6.62 14.47 -21.35
C LEU A 555 -6.57 13.50 -22.52
N PHE A 556 -7.11 13.88 -23.68
CA PHE A 556 -7.04 13.03 -24.88
C PHE A 556 -5.62 12.89 -25.43
N ARG A 557 -4.77 13.91 -25.30
CA ARG A 557 -3.35 13.79 -25.65
C ARG A 557 -2.62 12.80 -24.75
N MET A 558 -2.88 12.85 -23.44
CA MET A 558 -2.34 11.87 -22.49
C MET A 558 -2.81 10.44 -22.82
N ILE A 559 -4.11 10.27 -23.11
CA ILE A 559 -4.66 8.97 -23.51
C ILE A 559 -4.02 8.50 -24.84
N ASP A 560 -3.86 9.38 -25.83
CA ASP A 560 -3.24 9.05 -27.10
C ASP A 560 -1.77 8.64 -26.95
N GLU A 561 -1.02 9.34 -26.11
CA GLU A 561 0.39 9.01 -25.86
C GLU A 561 0.55 7.67 -25.13
N ILE A 562 -0.26 7.43 -24.09
CA ILE A 562 -0.24 6.17 -23.34
C ILE A 562 -0.75 5.01 -24.21
N ALA A 563 -1.92 5.17 -24.83
CA ALA A 563 -2.52 4.11 -25.62
C ALA A 563 -1.73 3.86 -26.91
N GLY A 564 -1.29 4.91 -27.60
CA GLY A 564 -0.54 4.84 -28.85
C GLY A 564 0.87 4.25 -28.70
N SER A 565 1.42 4.24 -27.48
CA SER A 565 2.69 3.55 -27.19
C SER A 565 2.51 2.06 -26.88
N LEU A 566 1.28 1.56 -26.67
CA LEU A 566 1.05 0.14 -26.35
C LEU A 566 1.36 -0.75 -27.55
N SER A 567 2.20 -1.74 -27.34
CA SER A 567 2.35 -2.85 -28.29
C SER A 567 1.06 -3.68 -28.35
N VAL A 568 0.93 -4.52 -29.37
CA VAL A 568 -0.25 -5.41 -29.50
C VAL A 568 -0.36 -6.36 -28.31
N ASP A 569 0.77 -6.82 -27.78
CA ASP A 569 0.80 -7.75 -26.65
C ASP A 569 0.46 -7.01 -25.34
N GLU A 570 1.05 -5.84 -25.09
CA GLU A 570 0.71 -4.98 -23.93
C GLU A 570 -0.76 -4.55 -23.93
N ALA A 571 -1.32 -4.25 -25.10
CA ALA A 571 -2.74 -3.96 -25.26
C ALA A 571 -3.62 -5.17 -24.89
N ALA A 572 -3.19 -6.38 -25.25
CA ALA A 572 -3.91 -7.60 -24.87
C ALA A 572 -3.82 -7.85 -23.35
N ASP A 573 -2.66 -7.61 -22.75
CA ASP A 573 -2.48 -7.76 -21.30
C ASP A 573 -3.32 -6.75 -20.51
N LEU A 574 -3.35 -5.48 -20.93
CA LEU A 574 -4.25 -4.48 -20.34
C LEU A 574 -5.72 -4.91 -20.39
N ILE A 575 -6.13 -5.55 -21.49
CA ILE A 575 -7.50 -6.04 -21.60
C ILE A 575 -7.75 -7.19 -20.64
N ASP A 576 -6.81 -8.13 -20.52
CA ASP A 576 -6.90 -9.21 -19.55
C ASP A 576 -7.00 -8.67 -18.12
N VAL A 577 -6.26 -7.61 -17.78
CA VAL A 577 -6.36 -6.89 -16.50
C VAL A 577 -7.75 -6.25 -16.33
N LEU A 578 -8.21 -5.51 -17.34
CA LEU A 578 -9.51 -4.83 -17.30
C LEU A 578 -10.67 -5.81 -17.12
N LYS A 579 -10.58 -7.04 -17.66
CA LYS A 579 -11.59 -8.09 -17.47
C LYS A 579 -11.91 -8.39 -16.01
N VAL A 580 -10.92 -8.27 -15.13
CA VAL A 580 -11.07 -8.58 -13.70
C VAL A 580 -11.25 -7.31 -12.87
N VAL A 581 -10.52 -6.24 -13.20
CA VAL A 581 -10.54 -5.00 -12.40
C VAL A 581 -11.76 -4.13 -12.70
N PHE A 582 -12.21 -4.02 -13.95
CA PHE A 582 -13.31 -3.11 -14.30
C PHE A 582 -14.66 -3.50 -13.66
N PRO A 583 -15.04 -4.78 -13.60
CA PRO A 583 -16.24 -5.20 -12.86
C PRO A 583 -16.22 -4.81 -11.39
N MET A 584 -15.04 -4.80 -10.74
CA MET A 584 -14.88 -4.31 -9.36
C MET A 584 -15.22 -2.82 -9.23
N PHE A 585 -14.94 -1.99 -10.24
CA PHE A 585 -15.35 -0.58 -10.22
C PHE A 585 -16.84 -0.37 -10.54
N LEU A 586 -17.48 -1.33 -11.22
CA LEU A 586 -18.91 -1.27 -11.51
C LEU A 586 -19.76 -1.64 -10.28
N THR A 587 -19.20 -2.33 -9.28
CA THR A 587 -19.94 -2.71 -8.06
C THR A 587 -20.25 -1.52 -7.15
N ASP A 588 -19.50 -0.42 -7.25
CA ASP A 588 -19.77 0.84 -6.54
C ASP A 588 -20.96 1.62 -7.15
N LEU A 589 -21.51 1.16 -8.27
CA LEU A 589 -22.80 1.65 -8.75
C LEU A 589 -23.87 0.95 -7.90
N ASP A 590 -24.50 1.69 -6.97
CA ASP A 590 -25.59 1.30 -6.05
C ASP A 590 -26.74 0.43 -6.64
N ALA A 591 -26.74 0.17 -7.96
CA ALA A 591 -27.69 -0.63 -8.70
C ALA A 591 -27.34 -2.13 -8.83
N ILE A 592 -26.08 -2.54 -8.61
CA ILE A 592 -25.67 -3.95 -8.75
C ILE A 592 -25.45 -4.56 -7.36
N ASN A 593 -26.53 -5.06 -6.75
CA ASN A 593 -26.43 -5.75 -5.46
C ASN A 593 -25.95 -7.19 -5.71
N PHE A 594 -24.72 -7.53 -5.30
CA PHE A 594 -24.22 -8.91 -5.37
C PHE A 594 -24.85 -9.72 -4.24
N ASP A 595 -26.05 -10.24 -4.47
CA ASP A 595 -26.75 -11.05 -3.47
C ASP A 595 -26.03 -12.39 -3.23
N THR A 596 -25.27 -12.89 -4.22
CA THR A 596 -24.48 -14.13 -4.10
C THR A 596 -23.16 -14.11 -4.90
N ALA A 597 -22.18 -14.92 -4.48
CA ALA A 597 -20.93 -15.16 -5.22
C ALA A 597 -21.16 -15.66 -6.66
N ALA A 598 -22.24 -16.42 -6.91
CA ALA A 598 -22.57 -16.92 -8.24
C ALA A 598 -22.97 -15.80 -9.22
N ASP A 599 -23.52 -14.70 -8.70
CA ASP A 599 -23.88 -13.53 -9.50
C ASP A 599 -22.63 -12.75 -9.93
N ALA A 600 -21.65 -12.63 -9.03
CA ALA A 600 -20.33 -12.06 -9.34
C ALA A 600 -19.59 -12.87 -10.41
N ASP A 601 -19.59 -14.20 -10.30
CA ASP A 601 -18.99 -15.10 -11.31
C ASP A 601 -19.64 -14.94 -12.68
N ALA A 602 -20.98 -14.83 -12.74
CA ALA A 602 -21.72 -14.68 -13.99
C ALA A 602 -21.40 -13.36 -14.70
N ILE A 603 -21.31 -12.26 -13.94
CA ILE A 603 -20.92 -10.94 -14.45
C ILE A 603 -19.48 -10.95 -14.94
N LEU A 604 -18.54 -11.50 -14.15
CA LEU A 604 -17.13 -11.61 -14.54
C LEU A 604 -16.95 -12.43 -15.83
N LEU A 605 -17.59 -13.60 -15.91
CA LEU A 605 -17.50 -14.45 -17.10
C LEU A 605 -18.07 -13.74 -18.34
N ALA A 606 -19.20 -13.05 -18.19
CA ALA A 606 -19.82 -12.38 -19.30
C ALA A 606 -19.02 -11.14 -19.75
N PHE A 607 -18.39 -10.42 -18.80
CA PHE A 607 -17.58 -9.25 -19.10
C PHE A 607 -16.28 -9.69 -19.78
N ALA A 608 -15.67 -10.76 -19.27
CA ALA A 608 -14.52 -11.42 -19.90
C ALA A 608 -14.85 -11.90 -21.33
N THR A 609 -16.00 -12.55 -21.52
CA THR A 609 -16.45 -13.02 -22.84
C THR A 609 -16.67 -11.87 -23.83
N ALA A 610 -17.27 -10.77 -23.36
CA ALA A 610 -17.46 -9.56 -24.15
C ALA A 610 -16.12 -8.93 -24.58
N LEU A 611 -15.19 -8.81 -23.63
CA LEU A 611 -13.84 -8.32 -23.92
C LEU A 611 -12.99 -9.29 -24.74
N ASP A 612 -13.20 -10.61 -24.67
CA ASP A 612 -12.49 -11.58 -25.53
C ASP A 612 -12.94 -11.50 -26.99
N ALA A 613 -14.23 -11.27 -27.22
CA ALA A 613 -14.76 -11.09 -28.57
C ALA A 613 -14.19 -9.83 -29.23
N GLU A 614 -14.05 -8.74 -28.47
CA GLU A 614 -13.82 -7.40 -29.01
C GLU A 614 -12.53 -6.72 -28.54
N GLY A 615 -11.74 -7.35 -27.67
CA GLY A 615 -10.68 -6.70 -26.89
C GLY A 615 -9.64 -5.99 -27.74
N THR A 616 -8.93 -6.71 -28.60
CA THR A 616 -7.94 -6.09 -29.50
C THR A 616 -8.55 -4.98 -30.36
N GLN A 617 -9.87 -5.04 -30.63
CA GLN A 617 -10.57 -3.99 -31.34
C GLN A 617 -10.92 -2.81 -30.41
N ALA A 618 -11.15 -3.03 -29.11
CA ALA A 618 -11.43 -2.00 -28.11
C ALA A 618 -10.21 -1.11 -27.81
N VAL A 619 -9.01 -1.69 -27.64
CA VAL A 619 -7.79 -0.87 -27.49
C VAL A 619 -7.48 -0.15 -28.80
N ALA A 620 -7.60 -0.83 -29.95
CA ALA A 620 -7.45 -0.18 -31.24
C ALA A 620 -8.49 0.93 -31.46
N MET A 621 -9.69 0.82 -30.90
CA MET A 621 -10.70 1.88 -30.91
C MET A 621 -10.26 3.04 -30.03
N LEU A 622 -9.88 2.81 -28.78
CA LEU A 622 -9.43 3.87 -27.87
C LEU A 622 -8.25 4.64 -28.49
N GLN A 623 -7.27 3.92 -29.05
CA GLN A 623 -6.17 4.51 -29.83
C GLN A 623 -6.68 5.34 -31.01
N ARG A 624 -7.60 4.82 -31.83
CA ARG A 624 -8.16 5.56 -32.97
C ARG A 624 -8.94 6.80 -32.55
N ILE A 625 -9.73 6.72 -31.48
CA ILE A 625 -10.52 7.85 -30.98
C ILE A 625 -9.58 8.92 -30.42
N ALA A 626 -8.62 8.53 -29.59
CA ALA A 626 -7.65 9.45 -29.00
C ALA A 626 -6.81 10.13 -30.09
N ALA A 627 -6.21 9.36 -31.00
CA ALA A 627 -5.46 9.88 -32.13
C ALA A 627 -6.32 10.80 -33.01
N TYR A 628 -7.56 10.41 -33.32
CA TYR A 628 -8.45 11.26 -34.12
C TYR A 628 -8.76 12.59 -33.43
N VAL A 629 -9.05 12.57 -32.12
CA VAL A 629 -9.34 13.79 -31.34
C VAL A 629 -8.13 14.72 -31.31
N VAL A 630 -6.93 14.16 -31.16
CA VAL A 630 -5.66 14.91 -31.11
C VAL A 630 -5.26 15.43 -32.50
N ASP A 631 -5.23 14.57 -33.52
CA ASP A 631 -4.81 14.90 -34.89
C ASP A 631 -5.69 15.96 -35.56
N ASN A 632 -6.98 15.96 -35.21
CA ASN A 632 -7.95 16.93 -35.74
C ASN A 632 -8.19 18.12 -34.81
N ASP A 633 -7.46 18.21 -33.69
CA ASP A 633 -7.61 19.25 -32.67
C ASP A 633 -9.08 19.54 -32.33
N VAL A 634 -9.85 18.47 -32.06
CA VAL A 634 -11.31 18.56 -31.95
C VAL A 634 -11.71 19.57 -30.88
N TYR A 635 -11.01 19.62 -29.75
CA TYR A 635 -11.30 20.58 -28.68
C TYR A 635 -10.79 22.00 -28.98
N GLY A 636 -9.69 22.17 -29.73
CA GLY A 636 -9.27 23.49 -30.21
C GLY A 636 -10.25 24.08 -31.23
N GLY A 637 -10.86 23.25 -32.09
CA GLY A 637 -11.93 23.70 -32.98
C GLY A 637 -13.23 24.03 -32.24
N ILE A 638 -13.60 23.29 -31.17
CA ILE A 638 -14.71 23.65 -30.27
C ILE A 638 -14.45 25.02 -29.62
N ALA A 639 -13.23 25.25 -29.12
CA ALA A 639 -12.84 26.53 -28.55
C ALA A 639 -12.89 27.67 -29.58
N THR A 640 -12.55 27.40 -30.83
CA THR A 640 -12.65 28.36 -31.95
C THR A 640 -14.11 28.72 -32.24
N ILE A 641 -14.99 27.72 -32.34
CA ILE A 641 -16.43 27.94 -32.54
C ILE A 641 -17.04 28.73 -31.40
N TYR A 642 -16.64 28.42 -30.16
CA TYR A 642 -17.06 29.18 -29.00
C TYR A 642 -16.67 30.65 -29.13
N ALA A 643 -15.41 30.93 -29.48
CA ALA A 643 -14.92 32.30 -29.66
C ALA A 643 -15.66 33.06 -30.78
N GLU A 644 -16.08 32.37 -31.85
CA GLU A 644 -16.90 32.94 -32.92
C GLU A 644 -18.33 33.24 -32.45
N ALA A 645 -18.92 32.34 -31.65
CA ALA A 645 -20.24 32.55 -31.04
C ALA A 645 -20.23 33.69 -30.01
N ASP A 646 -19.22 33.72 -29.14
CA ASP A 646 -18.94 34.78 -28.18
C ASP A 646 -18.81 36.15 -28.87
N ALA A 647 -18.04 36.23 -29.96
CA ALA A 647 -17.93 37.46 -30.74
C ALA A 647 -19.27 37.91 -31.34
N TYR A 648 -20.05 36.98 -31.89
CA TYR A 648 -21.39 37.26 -32.44
C TYR A 648 -22.35 37.77 -31.37
N TRP A 649 -22.42 37.12 -30.21
CA TRP A 649 -23.28 37.52 -29.11
C TRP A 649 -22.81 38.83 -28.48
N THR A 650 -21.50 39.04 -28.34
CA THR A 650 -20.93 40.30 -27.87
C THR A 650 -21.32 41.47 -28.77
N ASP A 651 -21.27 41.29 -30.10
CA ASP A 651 -21.67 42.31 -31.07
C ASP A 651 -23.18 42.61 -31.01
N LEU A 652 -24.02 41.59 -30.77
CA LEU A 652 -25.48 41.72 -30.79
C LEU A 652 -26.08 42.18 -29.46
N TYR A 653 -25.55 41.67 -28.35
CA TYR A 653 -26.12 41.78 -27.00
C TYR A 653 -25.21 42.54 -26.02
N GLY A 654 -23.95 42.79 -26.38
CA GLY A 654 -22.97 43.47 -25.56
C GLY A 654 -22.03 42.51 -24.83
N ALA A 655 -21.00 43.06 -24.16
CA ALA A 655 -19.92 42.28 -23.54
C ALA A 655 -20.35 41.39 -22.36
N ASP A 656 -21.52 41.63 -21.77
CA ASP A 656 -22.08 40.79 -20.71
C ASP A 656 -23.41 40.15 -21.14
N TYR A 657 -23.38 39.46 -22.27
CA TYR A 657 -24.59 38.92 -22.88
C TYR A 657 -25.21 37.77 -22.07
N ASP A 658 -24.43 37.02 -21.29
CA ASP A 658 -24.94 35.91 -20.48
C ASP A 658 -25.85 36.37 -19.33
N ALA A 659 -25.72 37.64 -18.91
CA ALA A 659 -26.63 38.26 -17.94
C ALA A 659 -28.02 38.61 -18.54
N ILE A 660 -28.23 38.47 -19.85
CA ILE A 660 -29.48 38.85 -20.53
C ILE A 660 -30.43 37.66 -20.60
N GLU A 661 -31.52 37.75 -19.83
CA GLU A 661 -32.60 36.77 -19.86
C GLU A 661 -33.24 36.68 -21.25
N GLY A 662 -33.35 35.46 -21.79
CA GLY A 662 -33.96 35.20 -23.10
C GLY A 662 -33.06 35.51 -24.30
N MET A 663 -31.73 35.58 -24.12
CA MET A 663 -30.79 35.64 -25.24
C MET A 663 -30.99 34.45 -26.20
N ASP A 664 -30.92 34.72 -27.50
CA ASP A 664 -30.96 33.68 -28.52
C ASP A 664 -29.60 32.97 -28.62
N ARG A 665 -29.50 31.81 -27.97
CA ARG A 665 -28.32 30.92 -28.02
C ARG A 665 -28.30 30.00 -29.24
N SER A 666 -29.29 30.11 -30.14
CA SER A 666 -29.42 29.18 -31.28
C SER A 666 -28.23 29.26 -32.24
N TYR A 667 -27.63 30.45 -32.43
CA TYR A 667 -26.47 30.63 -33.30
C TYR A 667 -25.27 29.75 -32.90
N GLY A 668 -24.81 29.87 -31.65
CA GLY A 668 -23.72 29.04 -31.13
C GLY A 668 -24.09 27.56 -31.08
N ARG A 669 -25.32 27.24 -30.62
CA ARG A 669 -25.84 25.87 -30.56
C ARG A 669 -25.71 25.16 -31.91
N TYR A 670 -26.26 25.72 -32.98
CA TYR A 670 -26.22 25.05 -34.28
C TYR A 670 -24.81 24.97 -34.88
N ARG A 671 -23.93 25.94 -34.60
CA ARG A 671 -22.51 25.86 -34.97
C ARG A 671 -21.80 24.68 -34.31
N TYR A 672 -21.99 24.49 -33.01
CA TYR A 672 -21.48 23.30 -32.32
C TYR A 672 -22.07 22.02 -32.89
N MET A 673 -23.37 21.99 -33.15
CA MET A 673 -24.04 20.79 -33.65
C MET A 673 -23.53 20.38 -35.03
N VAL A 674 -23.34 21.33 -35.95
CA VAL A 674 -22.72 21.09 -37.27
C VAL A 674 -21.28 20.59 -37.11
N TYR A 675 -20.50 21.20 -36.22
CA TYR A 675 -19.11 20.79 -35.98
C TYR A 675 -18.98 19.37 -35.41
N PHE A 676 -19.78 19.04 -34.41
CA PHE A 676 -19.83 17.69 -33.87
C PHE A 676 -20.37 16.69 -34.92
N ALA A 677 -21.37 17.07 -35.72
CA ALA A 677 -21.85 16.24 -36.84
C ALA A 677 -20.72 15.93 -37.83
N HIS A 678 -19.90 16.93 -38.17
CA HIS A 678 -18.72 16.77 -39.02
C HIS A 678 -17.74 15.74 -38.44
N HIS A 679 -17.38 15.90 -37.16
CA HIS A 679 -16.43 14.98 -36.53
C HIS A 679 -17.00 13.59 -36.30
N TYR A 680 -18.30 13.46 -36.01
CA TYR A 680 -18.96 12.16 -35.92
C TYR A 680 -18.99 11.45 -37.26
N ASP A 681 -19.29 12.12 -38.37
CA ASP A 681 -19.28 11.48 -39.69
C ASP A 681 -17.88 10.95 -40.05
N ALA A 682 -16.85 11.76 -39.79
CA ALA A 682 -15.48 11.36 -40.05
C ALA A 682 -14.97 10.25 -39.10
N LEU A 683 -15.42 10.21 -37.84
CA LEU A 683 -15.04 9.18 -36.87
C LEU A 683 -15.82 7.85 -37.09
N LEU A 684 -17.11 7.93 -37.40
CA LEU A 684 -18.02 6.79 -37.61
C LEU A 684 -17.85 6.17 -39.00
N THR A 685 -16.62 5.77 -39.28
CA THR A 685 -16.26 4.96 -40.44
C THR A 685 -17.00 3.62 -40.43
N PRO A 686 -17.14 2.92 -41.58
CA PRO A 686 -17.78 1.60 -41.62
C PRO A 686 -17.17 0.59 -40.61
N ASP A 687 -15.86 0.64 -40.41
CA ASP A 687 -15.16 -0.23 -39.46
C ASP A 687 -15.48 0.15 -38.00
N MET A 688 -15.56 1.44 -37.68
CA MET A 688 -15.97 1.91 -36.35
C MET A 688 -17.43 1.55 -36.04
N ILE A 689 -18.32 1.68 -37.03
CA ILE A 689 -19.73 1.31 -36.88
C ILE A 689 -19.85 -0.20 -36.62
N ALA A 690 -19.16 -1.03 -37.40
CA ALA A 690 -19.16 -2.47 -37.21
C ALA A 690 -18.64 -2.86 -35.82
N PHE A 691 -17.63 -2.14 -35.32
CA PHE A 691 -17.13 -2.34 -33.96
C PHE A 691 -18.16 -1.93 -32.90
N LEU A 692 -18.77 -0.73 -32.99
CA LEU A 692 -19.76 -0.26 -32.01
C LEU A 692 -20.98 -1.18 -31.95
N ASP A 693 -21.40 -1.73 -33.09
CA ASP A 693 -22.45 -2.76 -33.18
C ASP A 693 -22.05 -4.04 -32.43
N ALA A 694 -20.84 -4.54 -32.66
CA ALA A 694 -20.32 -5.72 -31.96
C ALA A 694 -20.15 -5.47 -30.44
N ALA A 695 -19.64 -4.30 -30.05
CA ALA A 695 -19.51 -3.90 -28.65
C ALA A 695 -20.86 -3.69 -27.95
N SER A 696 -21.86 -3.16 -28.65
CA SER A 696 -23.26 -3.07 -28.18
C SER A 696 -23.80 -4.47 -27.86
N ILE A 697 -23.70 -5.39 -28.82
CA ILE A 697 -24.12 -6.79 -28.64
C ILE A 697 -23.42 -7.41 -27.42
N ALA A 698 -22.10 -7.26 -27.34
CA ALA A 698 -21.30 -7.82 -26.25
C ALA A 698 -21.67 -7.22 -24.88
N TYR A 699 -21.91 -5.91 -24.80
CA TYR A 699 -22.36 -5.23 -23.58
C TYR A 699 -23.75 -5.72 -23.14
N PHE A 700 -24.71 -5.80 -24.06
CA PHE A 700 -26.06 -6.25 -23.71
C PHE A 700 -26.12 -7.75 -23.40
N ASP A 701 -25.31 -8.57 -24.06
CA ASP A 701 -25.13 -9.99 -23.70
C ASP A 701 -24.55 -10.13 -22.29
N LEU A 702 -23.60 -9.26 -21.91
CA LEU A 702 -23.12 -9.16 -20.54
C LEU A 702 -24.24 -8.76 -19.56
N MET A 703 -25.00 -7.71 -19.86
CA MET A 703 -26.07 -7.25 -18.97
C MET A 703 -27.14 -8.33 -18.79
N ARG A 704 -27.45 -9.12 -19.84
CA ARG A 704 -28.34 -10.30 -19.76
C ARG A 704 -27.74 -11.40 -18.88
N ALA A 705 -26.47 -11.74 -19.08
CA ALA A 705 -25.81 -12.81 -18.35
C ALA A 705 -25.59 -12.48 -16.86
N GLY A 706 -25.40 -11.20 -16.54
CA GLY A 706 -25.31 -10.67 -15.19
C GLY A 706 -26.64 -10.50 -14.47
N MET A 707 -27.76 -10.90 -15.08
CA MET A 707 -29.07 -10.76 -14.45
C MET A 707 -29.21 -11.65 -13.22
N LEU A 708 -29.51 -11.02 -12.09
CA LEU A 708 -29.88 -11.70 -10.86
C LEU A 708 -31.19 -12.48 -11.05
N PRO A 709 -31.24 -13.77 -10.66
CA PRO A 709 -32.48 -14.53 -10.61
C PRO A 709 -33.50 -13.83 -9.68
N GLY A 710 -34.47 -13.12 -10.27
CA GLY A 710 -35.51 -12.39 -9.53
C GLY A 710 -35.53 -10.87 -9.73
N SER A 711 -34.63 -10.30 -10.53
CA SER A 711 -34.78 -8.91 -10.99
C SER A 711 -35.99 -8.78 -11.93
N ASP A 712 -36.68 -7.64 -11.90
CA ASP A 712 -37.78 -7.32 -12.83
C ASP A 712 -37.28 -7.00 -14.25
N LEU A 713 -35.96 -7.11 -14.50
CA LEU A 713 -35.34 -6.91 -15.79
C LEU A 713 -35.28 -8.27 -16.49
N ASP A 714 -36.06 -8.48 -17.54
CA ASP A 714 -36.06 -9.71 -18.33
C ASP A 714 -35.29 -9.54 -19.67
N ASP A 715 -35.14 -10.63 -20.42
CA ASP A 715 -34.48 -10.59 -21.74
C ASP A 715 -35.16 -9.57 -22.68
N ASP A 716 -36.50 -9.47 -22.60
CA ASP A 716 -37.28 -8.50 -23.39
C ASP A 716 -36.89 -7.06 -23.06
N TYR A 717 -36.67 -6.72 -21.77
CA TYR A 717 -36.19 -5.40 -21.37
C TYR A 717 -34.82 -5.07 -22.00
N TRP A 718 -33.86 -5.99 -21.97
CA TRP A 718 -32.53 -5.74 -22.53
C TRP A 718 -32.52 -5.75 -24.05
N ASP A 719 -33.34 -6.57 -24.70
CA ASP A 719 -33.56 -6.54 -26.14
C ASP A 719 -34.13 -5.18 -26.57
N GLU A 720 -35.12 -4.65 -25.85
CA GLU A 720 -35.66 -3.32 -26.09
C GLU A 720 -34.60 -2.22 -25.89
N ARG A 721 -33.71 -2.36 -24.90
CA ARG A 721 -32.62 -1.40 -24.65
C ARG A 721 -31.52 -1.47 -25.71
N GLN A 722 -31.19 -2.67 -26.17
CA GLN A 722 -30.24 -2.87 -27.26
C GLN A 722 -30.81 -2.31 -28.57
N GLU A 723 -32.04 -2.67 -28.96
CA GLU A 723 -32.70 -2.13 -30.15
C GLU A 723 -32.77 -0.60 -30.08
N LEU A 724 -33.10 -0.04 -28.92
CA LEU A 724 -33.10 1.41 -28.71
C LEU A 724 -31.70 2.03 -28.87
N PHE A 725 -30.63 1.36 -28.41
CA PHE A 725 -29.26 1.83 -28.58
C PHE A 725 -28.85 1.80 -30.06
N ASP A 726 -29.10 0.68 -30.74
CA ASP A 726 -28.74 0.48 -32.14
C ASP A 726 -29.51 1.46 -33.05
N ASP A 727 -30.80 1.67 -32.79
CA ASP A 727 -31.62 2.68 -33.50
C ASP A 727 -31.09 4.10 -33.27
N ARG A 728 -30.70 4.43 -32.03
CA ARG A 728 -30.09 5.73 -31.72
C ARG A 728 -28.78 5.92 -32.46
N LEU A 729 -27.93 4.90 -32.51
CA LEU A 729 -26.67 4.93 -33.24
C LEU A 729 -26.90 5.16 -34.73
N LEU A 730 -27.88 4.50 -35.35
CA LEU A 730 -28.25 4.71 -36.75
C LEU A 730 -28.74 6.14 -37.04
N VAL A 731 -29.56 6.70 -36.15
CA VAL A 731 -30.02 8.10 -36.27
C VAL A 731 -28.85 9.06 -36.18
N VAL A 732 -27.91 8.84 -35.26
CA VAL A 732 -26.71 9.66 -35.09
C VAL A 732 -25.84 9.59 -36.34
N ILE A 733 -25.60 8.40 -36.88
CA ILE A 733 -24.82 8.22 -38.12
C ILE A 733 -25.50 8.93 -39.30
N ALA A 734 -26.82 8.76 -39.45
CA ALA A 734 -27.57 9.38 -40.54
C ALA A 734 -27.60 10.91 -40.44
N GLY A 735 -27.81 11.43 -39.22
CA GLY A 735 -27.78 12.86 -38.94
C GLY A 735 -26.38 13.45 -39.16
N ALA A 736 -25.33 12.78 -38.69
CA ALA A 736 -23.96 13.25 -38.83
C ALA A 736 -23.59 13.41 -40.31
N ARG A 737 -23.93 12.41 -41.15
CA ARG A 737 -23.75 12.45 -42.61
C ARG A 737 -24.58 13.52 -43.31
N ALA A 738 -25.80 13.76 -42.84
CA ALA A 738 -26.69 14.74 -43.44
C ALA A 738 -26.24 16.17 -43.10
N CYS A 739 -25.64 16.37 -41.93
CA CYS A 739 -25.40 17.69 -41.37
C CYS A 739 -23.93 18.13 -41.29
N GLY A 740 -22.97 17.20 -41.37
CA GLY A 740 -21.55 17.48 -41.15
C GLY A 740 -20.87 18.40 -42.18
N ASP A 741 -21.48 18.58 -43.36
CA ASP A 741 -20.99 19.46 -44.43
C ASP A 741 -21.83 20.75 -44.56
N LEU A 742 -22.79 20.98 -43.66
CA LEU A 742 -23.63 22.17 -43.71
C LEU A 742 -22.83 23.43 -43.35
N ASP A 743 -23.19 24.54 -43.99
CA ASP A 743 -22.71 25.87 -43.59
C ASP A 743 -23.57 26.36 -42.42
N PRO A 744 -23.00 26.51 -41.20
CA PRO A 744 -23.79 26.88 -40.03
C PRO A 744 -24.39 28.29 -40.12
N ASP A 745 -23.88 29.15 -41.01
CA ASP A 745 -24.42 30.49 -41.23
C ASP A 745 -25.60 30.51 -42.23
N LEU A 746 -25.86 29.38 -42.91
CA LEU A 746 -26.86 29.26 -43.97
C LEU A 746 -27.90 28.14 -43.70
N LEU A 747 -28.07 27.73 -42.44
CA LEU A 747 -28.99 26.66 -42.07
C LEU A 747 -30.46 27.01 -42.37
N THR A 748 -31.14 26.10 -43.07
CA THR A 748 -32.60 26.12 -43.24
C THR A 748 -33.30 25.56 -42.00
N GLU A 749 -34.61 25.79 -41.85
CA GLU A 749 -35.37 25.19 -40.74
C GLU A 749 -35.35 23.66 -40.78
N VAL A 750 -35.30 23.05 -41.98
CA VAL A 750 -35.17 21.60 -42.13
C VAL A 750 -33.82 21.11 -41.62
N ASP A 751 -32.75 21.87 -41.87
CA ASP A 751 -31.41 21.54 -41.38
C ASP A 751 -31.36 21.61 -39.84
N LYS A 752 -31.98 22.63 -39.26
CA LYS A 752 -32.10 22.81 -37.80
C LYS A 752 -32.91 21.69 -37.15
N ASP A 753 -34.07 21.34 -37.71
CA ASP A 753 -34.90 20.24 -37.23
C ASP A 753 -34.11 18.91 -37.27
N THR A 754 -33.33 18.68 -38.33
CA THR A 754 -32.49 17.48 -38.47
C THR A 754 -31.38 17.42 -37.43
N LEU A 755 -30.70 18.54 -37.18
CA LEU A 755 -29.70 18.66 -36.12
C LEU A 755 -30.33 18.41 -34.74
N ASP A 756 -31.47 19.04 -34.47
CA ASP A 756 -32.20 18.91 -33.21
C ASP A 756 -32.63 17.47 -32.96
N ASP A 757 -33.19 16.78 -33.96
CA ASP A 757 -33.56 15.38 -33.87
C ASP A 757 -32.35 14.47 -33.60
N MET A 758 -31.21 14.72 -34.29
CA MET A 758 -29.98 13.95 -34.09
C MET A 758 -29.46 14.07 -32.65
N PHE A 759 -29.34 15.28 -32.13
CA PHE A 759 -28.81 15.53 -30.78
C PHE A 759 -29.79 15.14 -29.68
N ALA A 760 -31.10 15.35 -29.89
CA ALA A 760 -32.12 14.84 -28.96
C ALA A 760 -32.06 13.31 -28.86
N THR A 761 -31.67 12.63 -29.94
CA THR A 761 -31.51 11.18 -29.97
C THR A 761 -30.22 10.73 -29.25
N LEU A 762 -29.10 11.44 -29.44
CA LEU A 762 -27.82 11.10 -28.83
C LEU A 762 -27.82 11.30 -27.30
N PHE A 763 -28.44 12.36 -26.81
CA PHE A 763 -28.40 12.74 -25.38
C PHE A 763 -29.66 12.39 -24.59
N GLY A 764 -30.66 11.81 -25.27
CA GLY A 764 -31.97 11.52 -24.69
C GLY A 764 -32.89 12.76 -24.63
N LEU A 765 -34.19 12.52 -24.76
CA LEU A 765 -35.22 13.57 -24.78
C LEU A 765 -35.27 14.33 -23.44
N GLY A 766 -34.54 15.43 -23.32
CA GLY A 766 -34.88 16.50 -22.36
C GLY A 766 -33.73 17.28 -21.70
N THR A 767 -32.50 16.77 -21.64
CA THR A 767 -31.44 17.38 -20.79
C THR A 767 -30.32 18.09 -21.56
N PHE A 768 -30.19 17.88 -22.87
CA PHE A 768 -29.12 18.51 -23.65
C PHE A 768 -29.21 20.05 -23.75
N HIS A 769 -30.40 20.61 -23.52
CA HIS A 769 -30.65 22.04 -23.74
C HIS A 769 -30.01 22.94 -22.66
N ASP A 770 -29.80 22.42 -21.45
CA ASP A 770 -29.38 23.22 -20.28
C ASP A 770 -27.97 22.86 -19.76
N ASP A 771 -27.37 21.72 -20.16
CA ASP A 771 -26.09 21.23 -19.59
C ASP A 771 -24.85 21.49 -20.48
N LEU A 772 -25.02 21.80 -21.77
CA LEU A 772 -23.93 22.14 -22.71
C LEU A 772 -23.71 23.66 -22.86
N ILE A 773 -24.69 24.44 -22.39
CA ILE A 773 -24.78 25.89 -22.41
C ILE A 773 -24.60 26.38 -20.98
#